data_AF-A0A9W4RQF7-F1
#
_entry.id   AF-A0A9W4RQF7-F1
#
_cell.length_a   1.000
_cell.length_b   1.000
_cell.length_c   1.000
_cell.angle_alpha   90.00
_cell.angle_beta   90.00
_cell.angle_gamma   90.00
#
_symmetry.space_group_name_H-M   'P 1'
#
loop_
_entity.id
_entity.type
_entity.pdbx_description
1 polymer ?
#
loop_
_entity_poly.entity_id
_entity_poly.type
_entity_poly.pdbx_seq_one_letter_code
_entity_poly.pdbx_strand_id
1 'polypeptide(L)'
;MKFKKLTNAQRSGLNQIPNRRFTLWWSPTINRANVYVQLDLTGIFLHGKIPTLKISLIQIFRAHLWQKIHESVVMDLCQVFDQELESLGIETVQKETIHPRKSYKMNSSCADILLFASHKWNVTRPSLLFDTKDVIEPTTTNKFWIDVQLRYGDYDSHDIERYTRAKYLDYTTDSASIYPSATGLMIGIDLAYNLYSAYGMYFPGLKVLIQQAMAKIMKANPALYVLRERIRKGLQLYASESNQEFLNSQNYSELFSNQTQLFIDDTNVYRVTIHKTFEGNLTTKPINGAIFIFNPRTGQLFLKIIHTSVWAGQKRLGQLAKWKTAEEVAALIRSLPVEEQPKQLIVTRKGLLDPLEVHLLDFPNISIRASELQLPFQAAMKVEKLGDMILRATEPQMVLFNLYDEWLKSISSYTAFSRLILILRALHVNPDKTKLILRPDKTVITQDHHIWPTLSDEDWIKVETQLRDLILNDYGKKNNVNVSSLTSSEVRDIILGMEISAPSMQRQQAAEIEKQQQEQQQLTAVTTKTQNVHGEEIIVTTTSQFEQTTFASKTEWRTRAIATSNLRTKANNIYVSSVDNDLDDVTYVMPNNILKRFITIADLRVQVAGYLYGTPAPDNDQVMEIKCIVMIPQIGGLRNVQLPQQLPQSDFLDGMKPLGVIHTASGSELPYMSAADVTEHARLIDAHPEWDKNNTVTVNVAFTPGSVSLSAWGLNPQGYKWGAENKDTGSDQPQGFTTTMGEKRKLLLSPRFRGFFLVPENGMWNYSFMGSAFAGMEKKPIHVKLDTPLPFYSDQHRPVHFHSFAELEDIWVDRQDNFA
;
A
#
# COMPACT_ATOMS: atom_id res chain seq x y z
N MET A 1 18.95 8.99 -13.31
CA MET A 1 19.91 7.89 -13.02
C MET A 1 21.35 8.36 -12.80
N LYS A 2 21.81 9.50 -13.35
CA LYS A 2 23.19 9.99 -13.26
C LYS A 2 23.75 10.11 -11.82
N PHE A 3 22.90 10.47 -10.86
CA PHE A 3 23.27 10.64 -9.43
C PHE A 3 23.07 9.39 -8.57
N LYS A 4 22.59 8.28 -9.13
CA LYS A 4 22.50 7.01 -8.39
C LYS A 4 23.85 6.28 -8.46
N LYS A 5 24.27 5.65 -7.36
CA LYS A 5 25.44 4.76 -7.34
C LYS A 5 25.08 3.52 -8.19
N LEU A 6 25.66 3.44 -9.38
CA LEU A 6 25.42 2.40 -10.37
C LEU A 6 26.73 1.67 -10.66
N THR A 7 26.62 0.40 -11.04
CA THR A 7 27.76 -0.37 -11.53
C THR A 7 28.27 0.19 -12.87
N ASN A 8 29.53 -0.09 -13.21
CA ASN A 8 30.10 0.32 -14.49
C ASN A 8 29.32 -0.25 -15.69
N ALA A 9 28.79 -1.48 -15.57
CA ALA A 9 27.92 -2.08 -16.58
C ALA A 9 26.61 -1.30 -16.79
N GLN A 10 25.96 -0.84 -15.70
CA GLN A 10 24.76 -0.01 -15.78
C GLN A 10 25.04 1.37 -16.40
N ARG A 11 26.22 1.95 -16.14
CA ARG A 11 26.67 3.21 -16.77
C ARG A 11 26.86 3.06 -18.28
N SER A 12 27.44 1.93 -18.73
CA SER A 12 27.54 1.62 -20.17
C SER A 12 26.16 1.57 -20.84
N GLY A 13 25.16 0.96 -20.19
CA GLY A 13 23.79 0.95 -20.70
C GLY A 13 23.12 2.33 -20.80
N LEU A 14 23.44 3.27 -19.90
CA LEU A 14 22.92 4.64 -19.95
C LEU A 14 23.43 5.41 -21.18
N ASN A 15 24.67 5.17 -21.59
CA ASN A 15 25.27 5.80 -22.77
C ASN A 15 24.64 5.32 -24.10
N GLN A 16 23.89 4.21 -24.09
CA GLN A 16 23.19 3.71 -25.28
C GLN A 16 21.83 4.40 -25.51
N ILE A 17 21.27 5.11 -24.53
CA ILE A 17 19.92 5.72 -24.65
C ILE A 17 19.87 6.80 -25.75
N PRO A 18 20.84 7.74 -25.86
CA PRO A 18 20.86 8.71 -26.96
C PRO A 18 20.95 8.05 -28.34
N ASN A 19 21.72 6.96 -28.45
CA ASN A 19 21.85 6.20 -29.69
C ASN A 19 20.53 5.53 -30.08
N ARG A 20 19.74 5.05 -29.11
CA ARG A 20 18.41 4.48 -29.38
C ARG A 20 17.42 5.49 -29.93
N ARG A 21 17.46 6.74 -29.44
CA ARG A 21 16.62 7.84 -29.97
C ARG A 21 16.99 8.17 -31.40
N PHE A 22 18.29 8.33 -31.68
CA PHE A 22 18.79 8.60 -33.02
C PHE A 22 18.42 7.49 -34.02
N THR A 23 18.65 6.22 -33.64
CA THR A 23 18.30 5.08 -34.51
C THR A 23 16.80 5.01 -34.77
N LEU A 24 15.95 5.31 -33.78
CA LEU A 24 14.49 5.31 -33.97
C LEU A 24 14.03 6.46 -34.89
N TRP A 25 14.57 7.67 -34.70
CA TRP A 25 14.23 8.84 -35.52
C TRP A 25 14.55 8.60 -37.00
N TRP A 26 15.75 8.09 -37.30
CA TRP A 26 16.18 7.78 -38.66
C TRP A 26 15.81 6.37 -39.13
N SER A 27 14.94 5.68 -38.39
CA SER A 27 14.63 4.26 -38.68
C SER A 27 14.09 4.01 -40.08
N PRO A 28 13.24 4.87 -40.70
CA PRO A 28 12.76 4.62 -42.06
C PRO A 28 13.88 4.64 -43.10
N THR A 29 14.96 5.39 -42.86
CA THR A 29 16.12 5.46 -43.77
C THR A 29 17.19 4.42 -43.44
N ILE A 30 17.38 4.11 -42.14
CA ILE A 30 18.39 3.15 -41.68
C ILE A 30 17.95 1.71 -41.97
N ASN A 31 16.67 1.39 -41.80
CA ASN A 31 16.13 0.04 -41.96
C ASN A 31 15.44 -0.10 -43.32
N ARG A 32 16.23 -0.29 -44.38
CA ARG A 32 15.77 -0.45 -45.77
C ARG A 32 16.43 -1.65 -46.50
N ALA A 33 15.70 -2.31 -47.41
CA ALA A 33 16.11 -3.30 -48.43
C ALA A 33 16.33 -4.82 -48.08
N ASN A 34 16.26 -5.64 -49.15
CA ASN A 34 15.95 -7.08 -49.35
C ASN A 34 16.50 -8.23 -48.45
N VAL A 35 16.71 -8.05 -47.14
CA VAL A 35 16.87 -9.20 -46.21
C VAL A 35 15.72 -9.19 -45.20
N TYR A 36 14.90 -10.26 -45.18
CA TYR A 36 13.65 -10.26 -44.41
C TYR A 36 13.79 -11.06 -43.12
N VAL A 37 13.73 -10.37 -41.98
CA VAL A 37 13.29 -10.99 -40.73
C VAL A 37 12.13 -10.18 -40.19
N GLN A 38 10.94 -10.78 -40.18
CA GLN A 38 9.75 -10.17 -39.58
C GLN A 38 9.90 -10.14 -38.04
N LEU A 39 9.51 -9.04 -37.42
CA LEU A 39 9.47 -8.93 -35.97
C LEU A 39 8.25 -9.67 -35.40
N ASP A 40 8.45 -10.43 -34.33
CA ASP A 40 7.37 -11.19 -33.70
C ASP A 40 6.18 -10.30 -33.32
N LEU A 41 4.97 -10.79 -33.64
CA LEU A 41 3.68 -10.14 -33.35
C LEU A 41 3.44 -8.79 -34.05
N THR A 42 4.27 -8.40 -35.01
CA THR A 42 4.06 -7.20 -35.82
C THR A 42 4.30 -7.47 -37.30
N GLY A 43 3.83 -6.56 -38.15
CA GLY A 43 4.09 -6.59 -39.59
C GLY A 43 5.41 -5.93 -40.01
N ILE A 44 6.33 -5.68 -39.08
CA ILE A 44 7.53 -4.89 -39.35
C ILE A 44 8.66 -5.80 -39.82
N PHE A 45 9.27 -5.45 -40.95
CA PHE A 45 10.45 -6.13 -41.46
C PHE A 45 11.72 -5.43 -40.99
N LEU A 46 12.68 -6.22 -40.46
CA LEU A 46 14.01 -5.74 -40.12
C LEU A 46 15.00 -6.19 -41.19
N HIS A 47 15.60 -5.20 -41.85
CA HIS A 47 16.49 -5.35 -43.00
C HIS A 47 17.97 -5.56 -42.62
N GLY A 48 18.26 -5.55 -41.31
CA GLY A 48 19.58 -5.83 -40.76
C GLY A 48 19.53 -6.06 -39.25
N LYS A 49 20.63 -6.58 -38.69
CA LYS A 49 20.78 -6.72 -37.23
C LYS A 49 21.09 -5.36 -36.63
N ILE A 50 20.05 -4.58 -36.34
CA ILE A 50 20.13 -3.29 -35.64
C ILE A 50 19.48 -3.44 -34.26
N PRO A 51 20.22 -3.89 -33.22
CA PRO A 51 19.62 -4.26 -31.94
C PRO A 51 18.92 -3.10 -31.25
N THR A 52 19.46 -1.88 -31.37
CA THR A 52 18.88 -0.66 -30.78
C THR A 52 17.52 -0.34 -31.37
N LEU A 53 17.35 -0.50 -32.69
CA LEU A 53 16.07 -0.32 -33.39
C LEU A 53 15.08 -1.41 -33.02
N LYS A 54 15.51 -2.68 -33.05
CA LYS A 54 14.67 -3.83 -32.67
C LYS A 54 14.08 -3.64 -31.27
N ILE A 55 14.89 -3.24 -30.30
CA ILE A 55 14.42 -2.98 -28.92
C ILE A 55 13.41 -1.84 -28.89
N SER A 56 13.64 -0.74 -29.63
CA SER A 56 12.72 0.39 -29.67
C SER A 56 11.37 0.04 -30.30
N LEU A 57 11.36 -0.70 -31.42
CA LEU A 57 10.12 -1.13 -32.07
C LEU A 57 9.33 -2.14 -31.21
N ILE A 58 10.01 -3.09 -30.54
CA ILE A 58 9.37 -3.99 -29.57
C ILE A 58 8.73 -3.18 -28.43
N GLN A 59 9.39 -2.12 -27.95
CA GLN A 59 8.83 -1.26 -26.90
C GLN A 59 7.61 -0.46 -27.37
N ILE A 60 7.59 0.01 -28.62
CA ILE A 60 6.44 0.72 -29.21
C ILE A 60 5.25 -0.24 -29.36
N PHE A 61 5.47 -1.44 -29.92
CA PHE A 61 4.39 -2.38 -30.21
C PHE A 61 4.09 -3.40 -29.10
N ARG A 62 4.65 -3.20 -27.89
CA ARG A 62 4.42 -4.07 -26.72
C ARG A 62 2.93 -4.23 -26.39
N ALA A 63 2.59 -5.35 -25.73
CA ALA A 63 1.21 -5.69 -25.34
C ALA A 63 0.26 -5.80 -26.54
N HIS A 64 0.72 -6.45 -27.61
CA HIS A 64 -0.05 -6.77 -28.81
C HIS A 64 -0.66 -5.56 -29.52
N LEU A 65 0.03 -4.41 -29.48
CA LEU A 65 -0.53 -3.15 -30.01
C LEU A 65 -0.89 -3.25 -31.50
N TRP A 66 -0.13 -4.00 -32.30
CA TRP A 66 -0.43 -4.21 -33.72
C TRP A 66 -1.80 -4.87 -33.93
N GLN A 67 -2.07 -5.96 -33.21
CA GLN A 67 -3.35 -6.67 -33.26
C GLN A 67 -4.49 -5.76 -32.77
N LYS A 68 -4.25 -4.99 -31.70
CA LYS A 68 -5.22 -4.06 -31.13
C LYS A 68 -5.56 -2.90 -32.08
N ILE A 69 -4.60 -2.39 -32.84
CA ILE A 69 -4.87 -1.36 -33.85
C ILE A 69 -5.79 -1.93 -34.95
N HIS A 70 -5.48 -3.13 -35.46
CA HIS A 70 -6.29 -3.78 -36.49
C HIS A 70 -7.72 -3.99 -36.01
N GLU A 71 -7.87 -4.64 -34.84
CA GLU A 71 -9.17 -4.91 -34.22
C GLU A 71 -9.96 -3.63 -33.95
N SER A 72 -9.31 -2.59 -33.41
CA SER A 72 -9.96 -1.31 -33.10
C SER A 72 -10.45 -0.58 -34.34
N VAL A 73 -9.68 -0.58 -35.44
CA VAL A 73 -10.11 0.03 -36.70
C VAL A 73 -11.26 -0.75 -37.34
N VAL A 74 -11.20 -2.09 -37.32
CA VAL A 74 -12.29 -2.94 -37.82
C VAL A 74 -13.58 -2.67 -37.04
N MET A 75 -13.51 -2.59 -35.71
CA MET A 75 -14.67 -2.28 -34.87
C MET A 75 -15.24 -0.89 -35.15
N ASP A 76 -14.40 0.13 -35.30
CA ASP A 76 -14.85 1.49 -35.65
C ASP A 76 -15.57 1.50 -37.00
N LEU A 77 -15.05 0.77 -37.99
CA LEU A 77 -15.70 0.63 -39.30
C LEU A 77 -17.05 -0.08 -39.20
N CYS A 78 -17.17 -1.17 -38.42
CA CYS A 78 -18.46 -1.83 -38.18
C CYS A 78 -19.49 -0.84 -37.62
N GLN A 79 -19.11 -0.06 -36.60
CA GLN A 79 -20.01 0.94 -36.00
C GLN A 79 -20.44 2.01 -37.00
N VAL A 80 -19.54 2.43 -37.90
CA VAL A 80 -19.87 3.38 -38.96
C VAL A 80 -20.87 2.77 -39.95
N PHE A 81 -20.72 1.50 -40.33
CA PHE A 81 -21.68 0.83 -41.21
C PHE A 81 -23.03 0.60 -40.54
N ASP A 82 -23.05 0.26 -39.25
CA ASP A 82 -24.28 0.08 -38.47
C ASP A 82 -25.11 1.38 -38.38
N GLN A 83 -24.46 2.54 -38.44
CA GLN A 83 -25.15 3.84 -38.47
C GLN A 83 -25.74 4.19 -39.84
N GLU A 84 -25.28 3.54 -40.91
CA GLU A 84 -25.60 3.87 -42.31
C GLU A 84 -26.30 2.69 -43.03
N LEU A 85 -27.00 1.83 -42.27
CA LEU A 85 -27.67 0.65 -42.82
C LEU A 85 -28.72 1.00 -43.89
N GLU A 86 -29.62 1.92 -43.55
CA GLU A 86 -30.72 2.31 -44.44
C GLU A 86 -30.23 3.11 -45.66
N SER A 87 -29.29 4.06 -45.44
CA SER A 87 -28.78 4.96 -46.48
C SER A 87 -28.01 4.21 -47.57
N LEU A 88 -27.29 3.14 -47.20
CA LEU A 88 -26.50 2.32 -48.11
C LEU A 88 -27.23 1.04 -48.58
N GLY A 89 -28.43 0.75 -48.06
CA GLY A 89 -29.16 -0.48 -48.37
C GLY A 89 -28.46 -1.74 -47.85
N ILE A 90 -27.87 -1.66 -46.66
CA ILE A 90 -27.23 -2.79 -45.97
C ILE A 90 -28.29 -3.47 -45.10
N GLU A 91 -28.49 -4.78 -45.29
CA GLU A 91 -29.35 -5.61 -44.45
C GLU A 91 -28.67 -5.95 -43.12
N THR A 92 -27.39 -6.32 -43.16
CA THR A 92 -26.63 -6.72 -41.98
C THR A 92 -25.14 -6.44 -42.18
N VAL A 93 -24.50 -5.95 -41.13
CA VAL A 93 -23.04 -5.83 -41.01
C VAL A 93 -22.55 -6.98 -40.14
N GLN A 94 -21.78 -7.89 -40.71
CA GLN A 94 -21.19 -9.00 -39.99
C GLN A 94 -19.69 -8.78 -39.84
N LYS A 95 -19.23 -8.65 -38.60
CA LYS A 95 -17.79 -8.76 -38.30
C LYS A 95 -17.38 -10.22 -38.35
N GLU A 96 -16.35 -10.52 -39.14
CA GLU A 96 -15.84 -11.89 -39.26
C GLU A 96 -15.01 -12.30 -38.04
N THR A 97 -14.91 -13.61 -37.81
CA THR A 97 -14.04 -14.15 -36.76
C THR A 97 -12.58 -14.13 -37.25
N ILE A 98 -11.85 -13.10 -36.85
CA ILE A 98 -10.48 -12.85 -37.33
C ILE A 98 -9.49 -13.78 -36.61
N HIS A 99 -8.66 -14.48 -37.38
CA HIS A 99 -7.58 -15.29 -36.80
C HIS A 99 -6.58 -14.39 -36.05
N PRO A 100 -6.10 -14.75 -34.83
CA PRO A 100 -5.28 -13.87 -33.98
C PRO A 100 -3.99 -13.31 -34.62
N ARG A 101 -3.50 -13.98 -35.67
CA ARG A 101 -2.27 -13.60 -36.40
C ARG A 101 -2.52 -12.90 -37.74
N LYS A 102 -3.78 -12.75 -38.17
CA LYS A 102 -4.13 -12.20 -39.49
C LYS A 102 -3.59 -10.80 -39.70
N SER A 103 -3.71 -9.95 -38.68
CA SER A 103 -3.30 -8.54 -38.74
C SER A 103 -1.84 -8.32 -39.15
N TYR A 104 -0.94 -9.27 -38.91
CA TYR A 104 0.48 -9.21 -39.31
C TYR A 104 0.91 -10.37 -40.22
N LYS A 105 -0.06 -11.06 -40.86
CA LYS A 105 0.21 -12.05 -41.90
C LYS A 105 0.32 -11.33 -43.25
N MET A 106 1.54 -11.21 -43.77
CA MET A 106 1.83 -10.37 -44.94
C MET A 106 1.78 -11.09 -46.29
N ASN A 107 1.45 -12.39 -46.30
CA ASN A 107 1.45 -13.23 -47.49
C ASN A 107 0.05 -13.66 -47.96
N SER A 108 -0.97 -13.57 -47.10
CA SER A 108 -2.35 -13.95 -47.42
C SER A 108 -3.28 -13.29 -46.41
N SER A 109 -4.54 -13.12 -46.78
CA SER A 109 -5.55 -12.45 -45.96
C SER A 109 -6.92 -13.11 -46.06
N CYS A 110 -7.86 -12.58 -45.28
CA CYS A 110 -9.29 -12.89 -45.30
C CYS A 110 -10.10 -11.61 -45.03
N ALA A 111 -11.40 -11.66 -45.29
CA ALA A 111 -12.31 -10.56 -44.95
C ALA A 111 -12.35 -10.31 -43.43
N ASP A 112 -12.45 -9.04 -43.04
CA ASP A 112 -12.68 -8.62 -41.65
C ASP A 112 -14.15 -8.27 -41.40
N ILE A 113 -14.81 -7.68 -42.40
CA ILE A 113 -16.22 -7.28 -42.36
C ILE A 113 -16.90 -7.81 -43.62
N LEU A 114 -18.12 -8.32 -43.46
CA LEU A 114 -18.98 -8.74 -44.54
C LEU A 114 -20.30 -7.96 -44.47
N LEU A 115 -20.63 -7.27 -45.56
CA LEU A 115 -21.88 -6.53 -45.72
C LEU A 115 -22.85 -7.34 -46.57
N PHE A 116 -24.08 -7.45 -46.10
CA PHE A 116 -25.18 -8.08 -46.84
C PHE A 116 -26.10 -7.00 -47.38
N ALA A 117 -26.43 -7.08 -48.67
CA ALA A 117 -27.25 -6.09 -49.34
C ALA A 117 -28.74 -6.42 -49.18
N SER A 118 -29.57 -5.45 -48.79
CA SER A 118 -31.03 -5.61 -48.78
C SER A 118 -31.59 -5.76 -50.19
N HIS A 119 -30.97 -5.06 -51.14
CA HIS A 119 -31.18 -5.21 -52.58
C HIS A 119 -29.82 -5.27 -53.28
N LYS A 120 -29.77 -5.94 -54.44
CA LYS A 120 -28.54 -6.08 -55.24
C LYS A 120 -27.86 -4.73 -55.48
N TRP A 121 -26.61 -4.59 -55.05
CA TRP A 121 -25.78 -3.43 -55.37
C TRP A 121 -25.19 -3.58 -56.77
N ASN A 122 -25.23 -2.52 -57.57
CA ASN A 122 -24.36 -2.38 -58.73
C ASN A 122 -22.98 -1.92 -58.24
N VAL A 123 -21.91 -2.55 -58.72
CA VAL A 123 -20.54 -2.23 -58.28
C VAL A 123 -19.71 -1.60 -59.39
N THR A 124 -18.73 -0.80 -59.00
CA THR A 124 -17.75 -0.21 -59.93
C THR A 124 -16.64 -1.19 -60.29
N ARG A 125 -15.87 -0.85 -61.33
CA ARG A 125 -14.51 -1.41 -61.47
C ARG A 125 -13.66 -1.07 -60.24
N PRO A 126 -12.65 -1.90 -59.90
CA PRO A 126 -11.72 -1.58 -58.84
C PRO A 126 -11.00 -0.24 -59.08
N SER A 127 -11.19 0.72 -58.16
CA SER A 127 -10.61 2.08 -58.23
C SER A 127 -10.00 2.49 -56.89
N LEU A 128 -9.22 3.57 -56.89
CA LEU A 128 -8.68 4.14 -55.65
C LEU A 128 -9.76 4.93 -54.90
N LEU A 129 -9.55 5.11 -53.60
CA LEU A 129 -10.49 5.80 -52.71
C LEU A 129 -10.81 7.23 -53.15
N PHE A 130 -9.82 7.95 -53.70
CA PHE A 130 -9.96 9.35 -54.10
C PHE A 130 -10.14 9.53 -55.62
N ASP A 131 -10.30 8.44 -56.37
CA ASP A 131 -10.66 8.53 -57.79
C ASP A 131 -12.10 9.06 -57.94
N THR A 132 -12.29 10.05 -58.82
CA THR A 132 -13.56 10.74 -59.04
C THR A 132 -14.38 10.20 -60.21
N LYS A 133 -13.77 9.37 -61.07
CA LYS A 133 -14.41 8.81 -62.26
C LYS A 133 -14.77 7.34 -62.06
N ASP A 134 -15.83 7.12 -61.28
CA ASP A 134 -16.37 5.78 -61.11
C ASP A 134 -17.34 5.42 -62.24
N VAL A 135 -17.10 4.26 -62.85
CA VAL A 135 -18.01 3.65 -63.83
C VAL A 135 -18.61 2.42 -63.19
N ILE A 136 -19.94 2.45 -63.00
CA ILE A 136 -20.72 1.33 -62.51
C ILE A 136 -20.79 0.27 -63.61
N GLU A 137 -20.44 -0.98 -63.28
CA GLU A 137 -20.57 -2.11 -64.18
C GLU A 137 -21.94 -2.78 -64.02
N PRO A 138 -22.42 -3.53 -65.04
CA PRO A 138 -23.64 -4.33 -64.94
C PRO A 138 -23.52 -5.50 -63.93
N THR A 139 -22.34 -5.69 -63.33
CA THR A 139 -22.09 -6.68 -62.27
C THR A 139 -22.84 -6.27 -61.00
N THR A 140 -23.67 -7.18 -60.49
CA THR A 140 -24.41 -7.01 -59.23
C THR A 140 -23.92 -7.95 -58.15
N THR A 141 -24.01 -7.52 -56.89
CA THR A 141 -23.61 -8.34 -55.73
C THR A 141 -24.60 -8.22 -54.57
N ASN A 142 -24.70 -9.29 -53.78
CA ASN A 142 -25.44 -9.33 -52.51
C ASN A 142 -24.52 -9.35 -51.29
N LYS A 143 -23.23 -9.60 -51.49
CA LYS A 143 -22.23 -9.75 -50.42
C LYS A 143 -21.01 -8.91 -50.75
N PHE A 144 -20.60 -8.04 -49.85
CA PHE A 144 -19.46 -7.16 -50.06
C PHE A 144 -18.51 -7.24 -48.87
N TRP A 145 -17.26 -7.62 -49.12
CA TRP A 145 -16.26 -7.76 -48.05
C TRP A 145 -15.37 -6.53 -47.91
N ILE A 146 -14.87 -6.32 -46.69
CA ILE A 146 -13.87 -5.31 -46.37
C ILE A 146 -12.68 -5.99 -45.67
N ASP A 147 -11.47 -5.66 -46.11
CA ASP A 147 -10.23 -6.17 -45.55
C ASP A 147 -9.33 -4.99 -45.14
N VAL A 148 -9.01 -4.89 -43.86
CA VAL A 148 -8.10 -3.89 -43.30
C VAL A 148 -6.69 -4.46 -43.22
N GLN A 149 -5.76 -3.80 -43.90
CA GLN A 149 -4.34 -4.13 -43.96
C GLN A 149 -3.51 -3.07 -43.23
N LEU A 150 -2.72 -3.50 -42.25
CA LEU A 150 -1.75 -2.64 -41.59
C LEU A 150 -0.37 -2.82 -42.22
N ARG A 151 0.38 -1.73 -42.30
CA ARG A 151 1.74 -1.69 -42.81
C ARG A 151 2.61 -0.81 -41.92
N TYR A 152 3.91 -1.08 -41.90
CA TYR A 152 4.91 -0.15 -41.38
C TYR A 152 5.92 0.13 -42.49
N GLY A 153 5.77 1.26 -43.18
CA GLY A 153 6.59 1.63 -44.34
C GLY A 153 8.03 2.02 -43.97
N ASP A 154 8.88 2.04 -44.99
CA ASP A 154 10.24 2.57 -44.93
C ASP A 154 10.40 3.73 -45.92
N TYR A 155 11.59 4.33 -45.98
CA TYR A 155 11.83 5.47 -46.87
C TYR A 155 11.65 5.13 -48.35
N ASP A 156 12.04 3.92 -48.77
CA ASP A 156 11.98 3.51 -50.17
C ASP A 156 10.56 3.07 -50.58
N SER A 157 9.77 2.60 -49.62
CA SER A 157 8.41 2.10 -49.84
C SER A 157 7.47 2.52 -48.70
N HIS A 158 6.75 3.62 -48.93
CA HIS A 158 5.70 4.16 -48.06
C HIS A 158 4.48 4.66 -48.83
N ASP A 159 4.46 4.50 -50.17
CA ASP A 159 3.27 4.76 -50.98
C ASP A 159 2.20 3.70 -50.64
N ILE A 160 1.16 4.15 -49.93
CA ILE A 160 0.07 3.29 -49.44
C ILE A 160 -0.93 2.94 -50.54
N GLU A 161 -1.09 3.78 -51.56
CA GLU A 161 -2.01 3.53 -52.67
C GLU A 161 -1.51 2.36 -53.52
N ARG A 162 -0.22 2.44 -53.91
CA ARG A 162 0.43 1.38 -54.67
C ARG A 162 0.45 0.06 -53.91
N TYR A 163 0.72 0.11 -52.61
CA TYR A 163 0.70 -1.08 -51.75
C TYR A 163 -0.68 -1.74 -51.68
N THR A 164 -1.71 -0.95 -51.38
CA THR A 164 -3.08 -1.46 -51.21
C THR A 164 -3.60 -2.05 -52.51
N ARG A 165 -3.32 -1.40 -53.65
CA ARG A 165 -3.65 -1.93 -54.98
C ARG A 165 -2.92 -3.25 -55.28
N ALA A 166 -1.62 -3.30 -55.04
CA ALA A 166 -0.83 -4.51 -55.29
C ALA A 166 -1.35 -5.69 -54.44
N LYS A 167 -1.60 -5.45 -53.14
CA LYS A 167 -2.14 -6.48 -52.24
C LYS A 167 -3.55 -6.92 -52.58
N TYR A 168 -4.43 -6.01 -53.00
CA TYR A 168 -5.76 -6.36 -53.48
C TYR A 168 -5.67 -7.31 -54.68
N LEU A 169 -4.86 -6.97 -55.69
CA LEU A 169 -4.70 -7.80 -56.88
C LEU A 169 -4.04 -9.15 -56.57
N ASP A 170 -3.02 -9.18 -55.72
CA ASP A 170 -2.37 -10.41 -55.27
C ASP A 170 -3.37 -11.31 -54.53
N TYR A 171 -4.05 -10.80 -53.50
CA TYR A 171 -4.90 -11.62 -52.64
C TYR A 171 -6.22 -12.04 -53.29
N THR A 172 -6.75 -11.27 -54.24
CA THR A 172 -7.98 -11.66 -54.95
C THR A 172 -7.72 -12.68 -56.06
N THR A 173 -6.47 -12.83 -56.51
CA THR A 173 -6.08 -13.82 -57.53
C THR A 173 -5.39 -15.04 -56.94
N ASP A 174 -4.79 -14.92 -55.75
CA ASP A 174 -4.11 -16.00 -55.05
C ASP A 174 -5.08 -16.98 -54.37
N SER A 175 -4.83 -18.28 -54.55
CA SER A 175 -5.61 -19.37 -53.95
C SER A 175 -5.47 -19.51 -52.43
N ALA A 176 -4.43 -18.93 -51.83
CA ALA A 176 -4.23 -19.00 -50.38
C ALA A 176 -5.07 -17.98 -49.58
N SER A 177 -5.62 -16.97 -50.24
CA SER A 177 -6.51 -15.97 -49.65
C SER A 177 -7.95 -16.27 -50.07
N ILE A 178 -8.86 -16.35 -49.10
CA ILE A 178 -10.25 -16.73 -49.34
C ILE A 178 -11.14 -15.57 -48.94
N TYR A 179 -11.89 -15.04 -49.91
CA TYR A 179 -12.90 -14.00 -49.69
C TYR A 179 -14.31 -14.54 -49.95
N PRO A 180 -15.33 -14.12 -49.17
CA PRO A 180 -16.70 -14.64 -49.29
C PRO A 180 -17.43 -14.28 -50.60
N SER A 181 -16.92 -13.30 -51.36
CA SER A 181 -17.46 -12.89 -52.65
C SER A 181 -16.36 -12.28 -53.53
N ALA A 182 -16.63 -12.14 -54.83
CA ALA A 182 -15.68 -11.52 -55.78
C ALA A 182 -15.61 -9.98 -55.67
N THR A 183 -16.51 -9.38 -54.89
CA THR A 183 -16.66 -7.92 -54.76
C THR A 183 -16.28 -7.47 -53.36
N GLY A 184 -15.32 -6.57 -53.25
CA GLY A 184 -14.96 -5.99 -51.96
C GLY A 184 -13.96 -4.85 -52.04
N LEU A 185 -13.54 -4.40 -50.87
CA LEU A 185 -12.68 -3.24 -50.67
C LEU A 185 -11.53 -3.58 -49.71
N MET A 186 -10.31 -3.26 -50.11
CA MET A 186 -9.15 -3.33 -49.22
C MET A 186 -8.76 -1.94 -48.74
N ILE A 187 -8.58 -1.77 -47.44
CA ILE A 187 -8.16 -0.53 -46.79
C ILE A 187 -6.75 -0.73 -46.25
N GLY A 188 -5.78 0.06 -46.72
CA GLY A 188 -4.40 0.03 -46.26
C GLY A 188 -4.10 1.21 -45.32
N ILE A 189 -3.40 0.94 -44.21
CA ILE A 189 -2.91 1.95 -43.26
C ILE A 189 -1.41 1.78 -43.04
N ASP A 190 -0.64 2.83 -43.32
CA ASP A 190 0.77 2.92 -42.97
C ASP A 190 0.94 3.54 -41.58
N LEU A 191 1.34 2.72 -40.61
CA LEU A 191 1.52 3.09 -39.21
C LEU A 191 2.78 3.93 -38.96
N ALA A 192 3.77 3.89 -39.85
CA ALA A 192 4.99 4.68 -39.72
C ALA A 192 4.78 6.11 -40.22
N TYR A 193 4.09 6.24 -41.36
CA TYR A 193 3.87 7.52 -42.04
C TYR A 193 2.49 8.14 -41.75
N ASN A 194 1.62 7.44 -41.03
CA ASN A 194 0.25 7.86 -40.72
C ASN A 194 -0.56 8.18 -42.00
N LEU A 195 -0.39 7.35 -43.03
CA LEU A 195 -1.08 7.45 -44.32
C LEU A 195 -2.12 6.34 -44.43
N TYR A 196 -3.18 6.56 -45.20
CA TYR A 196 -4.17 5.53 -45.52
C TYR A 196 -4.63 5.67 -46.98
N SER A 197 -5.08 4.56 -47.55
CA SER A 197 -5.80 4.54 -48.82
C SER A 197 -6.68 3.30 -48.88
N ALA A 198 -7.54 3.22 -49.90
CA ALA A 198 -8.32 2.04 -50.18
C ALA A 198 -8.33 1.74 -51.68
N TYR A 199 -8.36 0.46 -52.03
CA TYR A 199 -8.47 0.00 -53.40
C TYR A 199 -9.41 -1.19 -53.47
N GLY A 200 -10.32 -1.18 -54.45
CA GLY A 200 -11.32 -2.21 -54.63
C GLY A 200 -12.55 -1.66 -55.34
N MET A 201 -13.61 -2.44 -55.32
CA MET A 201 -14.89 -2.05 -55.92
C MET A 201 -15.65 -1.13 -54.97
N TYR A 202 -16.61 -0.36 -55.50
CA TYR A 202 -17.51 0.46 -54.70
C TYR A 202 -18.94 0.25 -55.15
N PHE A 203 -19.87 0.26 -54.21
CA PHE A 203 -21.30 0.46 -54.49
C PHE A 203 -21.68 1.92 -54.17
N PRO A 204 -22.82 2.42 -54.67
CA PRO A 204 -23.23 3.82 -54.48
C PRO A 204 -23.20 4.24 -53.00
N GLY A 205 -22.57 5.38 -52.70
CA GLY A 205 -22.45 5.92 -51.35
C GLY A 205 -21.23 5.44 -50.54
N LEU A 206 -20.73 4.22 -50.79
CA LEU A 206 -19.63 3.63 -50.00
C LEU A 206 -18.36 4.49 -50.01
N LYS A 207 -17.96 4.99 -51.19
CA LYS A 207 -16.70 5.73 -51.34
C LYS A 207 -16.68 6.99 -50.47
N VAL A 208 -17.77 7.76 -50.46
CA VAL A 208 -17.89 8.98 -49.64
C VAL A 208 -17.87 8.64 -48.15
N LEU A 209 -18.56 7.57 -47.75
CA LEU A 209 -18.57 7.12 -46.36
C LEU A 209 -17.16 6.73 -45.88
N ILE A 210 -16.43 5.92 -46.66
CA ILE A 210 -15.06 5.50 -46.29
C ILE A 210 -14.12 6.70 -46.20
N GLN A 211 -14.22 7.69 -47.10
CA GLN A 211 -13.42 8.91 -47.02
C GLN A 211 -13.63 9.65 -45.70
N GLN A 212 -14.89 9.84 -45.29
CA GLN A 212 -15.23 10.52 -44.02
C GLN A 212 -14.85 9.68 -42.80
N ALA A 213 -15.14 8.39 -42.84
CA ALA A 213 -14.87 7.45 -41.76
C ALA A 213 -13.36 7.35 -41.48
N MET A 214 -12.55 7.08 -42.50
CA MET A 214 -11.10 6.92 -42.34
C MET A 214 -10.43 8.21 -41.89
N ALA A 215 -10.86 9.38 -42.39
CA ALA A 215 -10.37 10.67 -41.90
C ALA A 215 -10.60 10.85 -40.39
N LYS A 216 -11.77 10.41 -39.89
CA LYS A 216 -12.12 10.46 -38.46
C LYS A 216 -11.36 9.41 -37.65
N ILE A 217 -11.31 8.17 -38.11
CA ILE A 217 -10.60 7.05 -37.46
C ILE A 217 -9.12 7.37 -37.30
N MET A 218 -8.44 7.81 -38.36
CA MET A 218 -7.00 8.16 -38.30
C MET A 218 -6.71 9.27 -37.27
N LYS A 219 -7.66 10.17 -37.03
CA LYS A 219 -7.52 11.26 -36.06
C LYS A 219 -7.82 10.79 -34.63
N ALA A 220 -8.95 10.13 -34.43
CA ALA A 220 -9.58 9.92 -33.12
C ALA A 220 -9.45 8.51 -32.55
N ASN A 221 -8.99 7.52 -33.33
CA ASN A 221 -8.90 6.14 -32.85
C ASN A 221 -7.94 6.00 -31.65
N PRO A 222 -8.38 5.41 -30.51
CA PRO A 222 -7.56 5.28 -29.31
C PRO A 222 -6.30 4.44 -29.50
N ALA A 223 -6.35 3.35 -30.29
CA ALA A 223 -5.20 2.48 -30.51
C ALA A 223 -4.11 3.20 -31.34
N LEU A 224 -4.51 3.97 -32.36
CA LEU A 224 -3.61 4.82 -33.13
C LEU A 224 -3.06 5.99 -32.28
N TYR A 225 -3.85 6.53 -31.34
CA TYR A 225 -3.35 7.51 -30.38
C TYR A 225 -2.25 6.93 -29.49
N VAL A 226 -2.46 5.73 -28.90
CA VAL A 226 -1.44 5.04 -28.10
C VAL A 226 -0.16 4.78 -28.91
N LEU A 227 -0.27 4.41 -30.18
CA LEU A 227 0.88 4.27 -31.08
C LEU A 227 1.66 5.59 -31.20
N ARG A 228 0.97 6.68 -31.53
CA ARG A 228 1.57 8.02 -31.69
C ARG A 228 2.26 8.47 -30.40
N GLU A 229 1.62 8.29 -29.24
CA GLU A 229 2.19 8.63 -27.94
C GLU A 229 3.44 7.79 -27.58
N ARG A 230 3.43 6.49 -27.89
CA ARG A 230 4.62 5.65 -27.67
C ARG A 230 5.78 6.04 -28.58
N ILE A 231 5.50 6.40 -29.83
CA ILE A 231 6.51 6.94 -30.76
C ILE A 231 7.05 8.27 -30.21
N ARG A 232 6.19 9.23 -29.82
CA ARG A 232 6.58 10.51 -29.20
C ARG A 232 7.45 10.29 -27.96
N LYS A 233 7.03 9.42 -27.02
CA LYS A 233 7.82 9.03 -25.83
C LYS A 233 9.16 8.40 -26.20
N GLY A 234 9.19 7.52 -27.21
CA GLY A 234 10.42 6.90 -27.71
C GLY A 234 11.40 7.90 -28.32
N LEU A 235 10.86 8.91 -29.02
CA LEU A 235 11.61 10.01 -29.62
C LEU A 235 11.90 11.17 -28.65
N GLN A 236 11.29 11.15 -27.46
CA GLN A 236 11.36 12.20 -26.44
C GLN A 236 10.84 13.56 -26.94
N LEU A 237 9.75 13.53 -27.71
CA LEU A 237 9.03 14.72 -28.14
C LEU A 237 7.94 15.04 -27.12
N TYR A 238 7.87 16.30 -26.69
CA TYR A 238 6.83 16.79 -25.80
C TYR A 238 6.11 17.94 -26.52
N ALA A 239 4.80 17.79 -26.73
CA ALA A 239 3.94 18.86 -27.24
C ALA A 239 3.11 19.40 -26.08
N SER A 240 2.87 20.71 -26.07
CA SER A 240 1.92 21.36 -25.15
C SER A 240 0.48 21.15 -25.63
N GLU A 241 0.06 19.89 -25.81
CA GLU A 241 -1.35 19.58 -26.05
C GLU A 241 -2.13 19.72 -24.73
N SER A 242 -3.41 20.10 -24.81
CA SER A 242 -4.32 20.28 -23.67
C SER A 242 -4.59 18.92 -23.01
N ASN A 243 -3.71 18.50 -22.10
CA ASN A 243 -3.96 17.32 -21.30
C ASN A 243 -5.24 17.51 -20.48
N GLN A 244 -6.01 16.43 -20.35
CA GLN A 244 -7.13 16.36 -19.43
C GLN A 244 -6.64 16.78 -18.04
N GLU A 245 -7.27 17.80 -17.43
CA GLU A 245 -6.82 18.35 -16.15
C GLU A 245 -6.73 17.24 -15.10
N PHE A 246 -5.64 17.20 -14.34
CA PHE A 246 -5.54 16.23 -13.25
C PHE A 246 -6.54 16.53 -12.14
N LEU A 247 -6.89 15.50 -11.37
CA LEU A 247 -7.66 15.70 -10.16
C LEU A 247 -6.79 16.43 -9.13
N ASN A 248 -7.25 17.58 -8.65
CA ASN A 248 -6.59 18.44 -7.68
C ASN A 248 -7.61 18.98 -6.66
N SER A 249 -7.18 19.86 -5.75
CA SER A 249 -8.06 20.40 -4.70
C SER A 249 -9.13 21.36 -5.21
N GLN A 250 -8.97 21.92 -6.42
CA GLN A 250 -9.92 22.88 -7.01
C GLN A 250 -11.10 22.18 -7.70
N ASN A 251 -10.85 21.07 -8.39
CA ASN A 251 -11.86 20.28 -9.11
C ASN A 251 -12.32 19.02 -8.34
N TYR A 252 -11.94 18.90 -7.07
CA TYR A 252 -12.28 17.78 -6.18
C TYR A 252 -13.78 17.50 -6.04
N SER A 253 -14.63 18.52 -6.18
CA SER A 253 -16.09 18.39 -6.09
C SER A 253 -16.70 17.60 -7.26
N GLU A 254 -16.01 17.49 -8.41
CA GLU A 254 -16.47 16.74 -9.59
C GLU A 254 -16.68 15.25 -9.31
N LEU A 255 -15.98 14.71 -8.30
CA LEU A 255 -16.06 13.32 -7.86
C LEU A 255 -17.48 12.88 -7.46
N PHE A 256 -18.33 13.84 -7.09
CA PHE A 256 -19.67 13.61 -6.55
C PHE A 256 -20.78 13.91 -7.57
N SER A 257 -20.41 14.03 -8.85
CA SER A 257 -21.39 14.16 -9.94
C SER A 257 -22.21 12.88 -10.15
N ASN A 258 -23.23 12.97 -11.01
CA ASN A 258 -24.05 11.80 -11.38
C ASN A 258 -23.28 10.77 -12.22
N GLN A 259 -22.09 11.09 -12.71
CA GLN A 259 -21.25 10.15 -13.45
C GLN A 259 -20.60 9.14 -12.49
N THR A 260 -20.63 7.87 -12.86
CA THR A 260 -19.91 6.82 -12.11
C THR A 260 -18.41 6.99 -12.35
N GLN A 261 -17.67 7.23 -11.26
CA GLN A 261 -16.22 7.40 -11.27
C GLN A 261 -15.59 6.38 -10.32
N LEU A 262 -14.46 5.78 -10.72
CA LEU A 262 -13.73 4.82 -9.88
C LEU A 262 -12.29 5.26 -9.67
N PHE A 263 -11.87 5.34 -8.41
CA PHE A 263 -10.46 5.41 -8.05
C PHE A 263 -9.80 4.05 -8.21
N ILE A 264 -8.57 4.04 -8.71
CA ILE A 264 -7.73 2.85 -8.79
C ILE A 264 -6.42 3.13 -8.09
N ASP A 265 -6.17 2.41 -6.99
CA ASP A 265 -4.90 2.43 -6.28
C ASP A 265 -4.19 1.07 -6.38
N ASP A 266 -3.00 1.10 -6.98
CA ASP A 266 -2.15 -0.08 -7.19
C ASP A 266 -1.02 -0.18 -6.14
N THR A 267 -1.08 0.62 -5.06
CA THR A 267 0.01 0.72 -4.07
C THR A 267 0.28 -0.58 -3.35
N ASN A 268 -0.77 -1.32 -2.99
CA ASN A 268 -0.68 -2.57 -2.24
C ASN A 268 -0.78 -3.83 -3.11
N VAL A 269 -0.61 -3.71 -4.42
CA VAL A 269 -0.73 -4.86 -5.35
C VAL A 269 0.48 -5.79 -5.24
N TYR A 270 1.69 -5.25 -5.31
CA TYR A 270 2.93 -6.02 -5.15
C TYR A 270 3.63 -5.62 -3.86
N ARG A 271 3.55 -6.51 -2.88
CA ARG A 271 4.09 -6.32 -1.53
C ARG A 271 5.14 -7.36 -1.23
N VAL A 272 6.15 -6.97 -0.46
CA VAL A 272 7.26 -7.85 -0.09
C VAL A 272 7.60 -7.74 1.39
N THR A 273 7.98 -8.86 2.00
CA THR A 273 8.71 -8.90 3.27
C THR A 273 10.21 -8.97 2.98
N ILE A 274 10.98 -8.17 3.69
CA ILE A 274 12.44 -8.10 3.54
C ILE A 274 13.07 -9.01 4.59
N HIS A 275 13.94 -9.92 4.15
CA HIS A 275 14.71 -10.81 5.00
C HIS A 275 16.20 -10.61 4.73
N LYS A 276 16.98 -10.36 5.77
CA LYS A 276 18.45 -10.32 5.67
C LYS A 276 18.98 -11.75 5.66
N THR A 277 19.77 -12.11 4.66
CA THR A 277 20.46 -13.40 4.60
C THR A 277 21.66 -13.40 5.54
N PHE A 278 22.20 -14.59 5.80
CA PHE A 278 23.40 -14.77 6.63
C PHE A 278 24.60 -13.95 6.13
N GLU A 279 24.75 -13.83 4.81
CA GLU A 279 25.79 -13.04 4.14
C GLU A 279 25.56 -11.51 4.22
N GLY A 280 24.48 -11.08 4.87
CA GLY A 280 24.10 -9.68 5.00
C GLY A 280 23.28 -9.11 3.83
N ASN A 281 22.97 -9.91 2.81
CA ASN A 281 22.19 -9.48 1.65
C ASN A 281 20.70 -9.35 2.00
N LEU A 282 20.03 -8.31 1.51
CA LEU A 282 18.58 -8.15 1.67
C LEU A 282 17.86 -8.92 0.55
N THR A 283 17.13 -9.97 0.93
CA THR A 283 16.23 -10.72 0.04
C THR A 283 14.78 -10.32 0.27
N THR A 284 13.97 -10.42 -0.77
CA THR A 284 12.54 -10.04 -0.71
C THR A 284 11.68 -11.26 -0.99
N LYS A 285 10.65 -11.49 -0.18
CA LYS A 285 9.63 -12.52 -0.41
C LYS A 285 8.29 -11.85 -0.66
N PRO A 286 7.58 -12.17 -1.75
CA PRO A 286 6.28 -11.58 -2.03
C PRO A 286 5.24 -12.09 -1.02
N ILE A 287 4.31 -11.21 -0.66
CA ILE A 287 3.12 -11.54 0.13
C ILE A 287 1.86 -11.17 -0.65
N ASN A 288 0.70 -11.60 -0.19
CA ASN A 288 -0.58 -11.24 -0.80
C ASN A 288 -0.75 -9.71 -0.85
N GLY A 289 -1.23 -9.24 -1.99
CA GLY A 289 -1.57 -7.85 -2.24
C GLY A 289 -3.04 -7.70 -2.60
N ALA A 290 -3.45 -6.47 -2.85
CA ALA A 290 -4.78 -6.18 -3.36
C ALA A 290 -4.78 -4.95 -4.25
N ILE A 291 -5.65 -4.96 -5.26
CA ILE A 291 -6.03 -3.79 -6.04
C ILE A 291 -7.22 -3.15 -5.33
N PHE A 292 -7.14 -1.84 -5.11
CA PHE A 292 -8.19 -1.07 -4.47
C PHE A 292 -8.93 -0.26 -5.54
N ILE A 293 -10.17 -0.63 -5.82
CA ILE A 293 -11.02 0.05 -6.82
C ILE A 293 -12.24 0.61 -6.09
N PHE A 294 -12.40 1.93 -6.05
CA PHE A 294 -13.32 2.58 -5.11
C PHE A 294 -14.20 3.65 -5.77
N ASN A 295 -15.50 3.58 -5.50
CA ASN A 295 -16.47 4.59 -5.92
C ASN A 295 -16.65 5.65 -4.81
N PRO A 296 -16.18 6.90 -5.01
CA PRO A 296 -16.24 7.94 -3.98
C PRO A 296 -17.66 8.44 -3.70
N ARG A 297 -18.62 8.23 -4.60
CA ARG A 297 -20.01 8.65 -4.40
C ARG A 297 -20.77 7.66 -3.53
N THR A 298 -20.64 6.37 -3.82
CA THR A 298 -21.43 5.32 -3.15
C THR A 298 -20.72 4.68 -1.97
N GLY A 299 -19.39 4.82 -1.87
CA GLY A 299 -18.59 4.13 -0.87
C GLY A 299 -18.23 2.68 -1.26
N GLN A 300 -18.69 2.20 -2.43
CA GLN A 300 -18.45 0.84 -2.86
C GLN A 300 -16.96 0.62 -3.18
N LEU A 301 -16.39 -0.41 -2.56
CA LEU A 301 -15.03 -0.86 -2.77
C LEU A 301 -15.06 -2.25 -3.42
N PHE A 302 -14.46 -2.36 -4.59
CA PHE A 302 -14.08 -3.61 -5.22
C PHE A 302 -12.63 -3.91 -4.86
N LEU A 303 -12.43 -4.82 -3.91
CA LEU A 303 -11.12 -5.21 -3.41
C LEU A 303 -10.70 -6.52 -4.07
N LYS A 304 -9.87 -6.42 -5.12
CA LYS A 304 -9.34 -7.62 -5.79
C LYS A 304 -8.08 -8.09 -5.09
N ILE A 305 -8.15 -9.25 -4.46
CA ILE A 305 -7.00 -9.88 -3.81
C ILE A 305 -6.09 -10.52 -4.87
N ILE A 306 -4.80 -10.21 -4.81
CA ILE A 306 -3.76 -10.76 -5.67
C ILE A 306 -2.90 -11.71 -4.83
N HIS A 307 -3.10 -13.00 -5.04
CA HIS A 307 -2.38 -14.07 -4.34
C HIS A 307 -0.93 -14.18 -4.82
N THR A 308 -0.03 -14.65 -3.94
CA THR A 308 1.40 -14.83 -4.24
C THR A 308 1.70 -15.71 -5.47
N SER A 309 0.80 -16.63 -5.82
CA SER A 309 0.93 -17.49 -7.01
C SER A 309 1.06 -16.71 -8.32
N VAL A 310 0.50 -15.50 -8.41
CA VAL A 310 0.60 -14.63 -9.59
C VAL A 310 2.05 -14.21 -9.87
N TRP A 311 2.89 -14.16 -8.83
CA TRP A 311 4.28 -13.75 -8.93
C TRP A 311 5.23 -14.93 -9.20
N ALA A 312 4.75 -16.17 -9.10
CA ALA A 312 5.58 -17.36 -9.23
C ALA A 312 6.16 -17.50 -10.64
N GLY A 313 7.48 -17.71 -10.73
CA GLY A 313 8.19 -17.84 -12.01
C GLY A 313 8.36 -16.54 -12.82
N GLN A 314 7.85 -15.42 -12.33
CA GLN A 314 7.88 -14.14 -13.04
C GLN A 314 9.08 -13.27 -12.64
N LYS A 315 9.52 -12.40 -13.55
CA LYS A 315 10.58 -11.40 -13.32
C LYS A 315 10.02 -9.99 -13.55
N ARG A 316 10.72 -8.97 -13.01
CA ARG A 316 10.32 -7.55 -13.11
C ARG A 316 8.91 -7.28 -12.54
N LEU A 317 8.68 -7.82 -11.34
CA LEU A 317 7.38 -7.84 -10.67
C LEU A 317 6.75 -6.44 -10.49
N GLY A 318 7.56 -5.39 -10.29
CA GLY A 318 7.04 -4.02 -10.20
C GLY A 318 6.40 -3.49 -11.49
N GLN A 319 6.84 -3.98 -12.67
CA GLN A 319 6.14 -3.68 -13.93
C GLN A 319 4.91 -4.58 -14.06
N LEU A 320 5.06 -5.88 -13.81
CA LEU A 320 3.97 -6.86 -13.89
C LEU A 320 2.77 -6.45 -13.04
N ALA A 321 2.99 -5.93 -11.84
CA ALA A 321 1.94 -5.47 -10.94
C ALA A 321 1.00 -4.43 -11.59
N LYS A 322 1.55 -3.47 -12.34
CA LYS A 322 0.78 -2.43 -13.03
C LYS A 322 -0.05 -3.00 -14.18
N TRP A 323 0.52 -3.91 -14.96
CA TRP A 323 -0.17 -4.58 -16.06
C TRP A 323 -1.27 -5.50 -15.52
N LYS A 324 -0.98 -6.26 -14.47
CA LYS A 324 -1.97 -7.11 -13.82
C LYS A 324 -3.11 -6.29 -13.22
N THR A 325 -2.79 -5.11 -12.66
CA THR A 325 -3.82 -4.19 -12.18
C THR A 325 -4.74 -3.74 -13.32
N ALA A 326 -4.19 -3.28 -14.44
CA ALA A 326 -4.99 -2.84 -15.57
C ALA A 326 -5.83 -3.98 -16.19
N GLU A 327 -5.29 -5.20 -16.23
CA GLU A 327 -6.00 -6.39 -16.66
C GLU A 327 -7.22 -6.69 -15.78
N GLU A 328 -7.05 -6.74 -14.46
CA GLU A 328 -8.15 -7.02 -13.52
C GLU A 328 -9.18 -5.89 -13.49
N VAL A 329 -8.76 -4.62 -13.64
CA VAL A 329 -9.69 -3.48 -13.78
C VAL A 329 -10.53 -3.62 -15.05
N ALA A 330 -9.91 -3.94 -16.19
CA ALA A 330 -10.65 -4.14 -17.44
C ALA A 330 -11.59 -5.35 -17.35
N ALA A 331 -11.18 -6.42 -16.66
CA ALA A 331 -12.03 -7.58 -16.41
C ALA A 331 -13.25 -7.23 -15.53
N LEU A 332 -13.05 -6.41 -14.49
CA LEU A 332 -14.16 -5.89 -13.67
C LEU A 332 -15.13 -5.08 -14.53
N ILE A 333 -14.64 -4.14 -15.35
CA ILE A 333 -15.50 -3.31 -16.20
C ILE A 333 -16.30 -4.17 -17.19
N ARG A 334 -15.68 -5.20 -17.79
CA ARG A 334 -16.39 -6.17 -18.66
C ARG A 334 -17.48 -6.95 -17.93
N SER A 335 -17.34 -7.17 -16.63
CA SER A 335 -18.34 -7.88 -15.82
C SER A 335 -19.52 -7.01 -15.38
N LEU A 336 -19.39 -5.68 -15.47
CA LEU A 336 -20.45 -4.74 -15.10
C LEU A 336 -21.42 -4.51 -16.29
N PRO A 337 -22.73 -4.40 -16.03
CA PRO A 337 -23.69 -3.90 -17.00
C PRO A 337 -23.30 -2.52 -17.53
N VAL A 338 -23.68 -2.19 -18.76
CA VAL A 338 -23.27 -0.93 -19.43
C VAL A 338 -23.72 0.31 -18.67
N GLU A 339 -24.83 0.21 -17.94
CA GLU A 339 -25.38 1.26 -17.07
C GLU A 339 -24.51 1.53 -15.83
N GLU A 340 -23.83 0.50 -15.32
CA GLU A 340 -22.96 0.58 -14.14
C GLU A 340 -21.50 0.85 -14.51
N GLN A 341 -21.14 0.75 -15.79
CA GLN A 341 -19.78 1.02 -16.25
C GLN A 341 -19.36 2.47 -15.95
N PRO A 342 -18.13 2.67 -15.44
CA PRO A 342 -17.65 4.00 -15.09
C PRO A 342 -17.46 4.85 -16.34
N LYS A 343 -17.78 6.14 -16.25
CA LYS A 343 -17.44 7.12 -17.31
C LYS A 343 -16.01 7.65 -17.17
N GLN A 344 -15.45 7.55 -15.96
CA GLN A 344 -14.09 8.00 -15.66
C GLN A 344 -13.40 7.08 -14.65
N LEU A 345 -12.13 6.78 -14.93
CA LEU A 345 -11.22 6.11 -14.01
C LEU A 345 -10.17 7.09 -13.54
N ILE A 346 -9.96 7.16 -12.22
CA ILE A 346 -8.98 8.06 -11.61
C ILE A 346 -7.84 7.24 -11.03
N VAL A 347 -6.64 7.37 -11.58
CA VAL A 347 -5.46 6.66 -11.08
C VAL A 347 -4.72 7.49 -10.05
N THR A 348 -4.38 6.87 -8.91
CA THR A 348 -3.56 7.52 -7.88
C THR A 348 -2.09 7.66 -8.31
N ARG A 349 -1.62 6.80 -9.21
CA ARG A 349 -0.22 6.77 -9.68
C ARG A 349 -0.13 6.81 -11.20
N LYS A 350 0.61 7.80 -11.72
CA LYS A 350 0.83 8.01 -13.17
C LYS A 350 1.36 6.79 -13.93
N GLY A 351 2.05 5.87 -13.23
CA GLY A 351 2.55 4.64 -13.83
C GLY A 351 1.48 3.67 -14.33
N LEU A 352 0.21 3.87 -13.96
CA LEU A 352 -0.92 3.04 -14.34
C LEU A 352 -1.69 3.56 -15.57
N LEU A 353 -1.40 4.79 -16.04
CA LEU A 353 -2.02 5.37 -17.23
C LEU A 353 -1.78 4.50 -18.48
N ASP A 354 -0.50 4.29 -18.86
CA ASP A 354 -0.18 3.52 -20.07
C ASP A 354 -0.78 2.11 -20.07
N PRO A 355 -0.73 1.30 -18.97
CA PRO A 355 -1.37 -0.01 -18.95
C PRO A 355 -2.89 0.06 -19.11
N LEU A 356 -3.58 1.01 -18.45
CA LEU A 356 -5.04 1.12 -18.54
C LEU A 356 -5.49 1.56 -19.93
N GLU A 357 -4.84 2.56 -20.54
CA GLU A 357 -5.13 2.98 -21.92
C GLU A 357 -5.08 1.81 -22.91
N VAL A 358 -4.16 0.88 -22.69
CA VAL A 358 -3.97 -0.29 -23.55
C VAL A 358 -5.02 -1.37 -23.29
N HIS A 359 -5.41 -1.58 -22.04
CA HIS A 359 -6.39 -2.60 -21.66
C HIS A 359 -7.84 -2.15 -21.87
N LEU A 360 -8.09 -0.84 -22.00
CA LEU A 360 -9.41 -0.23 -22.16
C LEU A 360 -9.69 0.28 -23.59
N LEU A 361 -8.93 -0.18 -24.58
CA LEU A 361 -9.22 0.15 -25.99
C LEU A 361 -10.61 -0.32 -26.44
N ASP A 362 -11.13 -1.40 -25.83
CA ASP A 362 -12.49 -1.90 -26.06
C ASP A 362 -13.57 -0.96 -25.46
N PHE A 363 -13.17 0.04 -24.66
CA PHE A 363 -14.04 0.95 -23.92
C PHE A 363 -13.70 2.43 -24.23
N PRO A 364 -13.92 2.90 -25.48
CA PRO A 364 -13.50 4.24 -25.90
C PRO A 364 -14.19 5.39 -25.15
N ASN A 365 -15.34 5.13 -24.53
CA ASN A 365 -16.13 6.11 -23.78
C ASN A 365 -15.67 6.31 -22.33
N ILE A 366 -14.69 5.53 -21.85
CA ILE A 366 -14.18 5.62 -20.49
C ILE A 366 -12.92 6.48 -20.49
N SER A 367 -13.00 7.64 -19.83
CA SER A 367 -11.84 8.52 -19.68
C SER A 367 -10.91 8.07 -18.55
N ILE A 368 -9.60 8.24 -18.71
CA ILE A 368 -8.60 7.89 -17.70
C ILE A 368 -7.89 9.17 -17.26
N ARG A 369 -8.05 9.52 -15.99
CA ARG A 369 -7.52 10.75 -15.38
C ARG A 369 -6.50 10.41 -14.30
N ALA A 370 -5.41 11.17 -14.23
CA ALA A 370 -4.47 11.06 -13.11
C ALA A 370 -4.85 12.02 -11.97
N SER A 371 -4.54 11.62 -10.74
CA SER A 371 -4.64 12.47 -9.55
C SER A 371 -3.29 13.11 -9.21
N GLU A 372 -3.30 14.40 -8.88
CA GLU A 372 -2.20 15.08 -8.18
C GLU A 372 -2.28 14.89 -6.66
N LEU A 373 -3.48 14.61 -6.15
CA LEU A 373 -3.71 14.33 -4.74
C LEU A 373 -3.10 12.97 -4.37
N GLN A 374 -2.26 12.94 -3.33
CA GLN A 374 -1.70 11.70 -2.79
C GLN A 374 -2.65 11.09 -1.75
N LEU A 375 -3.79 10.57 -2.22
CA LEU A 375 -4.82 10.00 -1.35
C LEU A 375 -4.30 8.76 -0.57
N PRO A 376 -4.69 8.58 0.70
CA PRO A 376 -4.09 7.59 1.59
C PRO A 376 -4.75 6.20 1.50
N PHE A 377 -5.25 5.78 0.33
CA PHE A 377 -5.93 4.48 0.17
C PHE A 377 -5.06 3.29 0.55
N GLN A 378 -3.73 3.42 0.44
CA GLN A 378 -2.80 2.40 0.92
C GLN A 378 -2.95 2.06 2.41
N ALA A 379 -3.48 2.99 3.22
CA ALA A 379 -3.69 2.80 4.65
C ALA A 379 -4.92 1.91 4.95
N ALA A 380 -5.78 1.62 3.97
CA ALA A 380 -6.91 0.70 4.14
C ALA A 380 -6.45 -0.70 4.61
N MET A 381 -5.23 -1.11 4.22
CA MET A 381 -4.60 -2.36 4.69
C MET A 381 -4.33 -2.41 6.20
N LYS A 382 -4.30 -1.26 6.88
CA LYS A 382 -4.07 -1.17 8.33
C LYS A 382 -5.36 -1.41 9.13
N VAL A 383 -6.51 -1.46 8.46
CA VAL A 383 -7.80 -1.89 9.02
C VAL A 383 -7.79 -3.41 9.13
N GLU A 384 -8.02 -3.95 10.32
CA GLU A 384 -7.85 -5.39 10.61
C GLU A 384 -8.72 -6.26 9.70
N LYS A 385 -9.99 -5.89 9.50
CA LYS A 385 -10.94 -6.63 8.66
C LYS A 385 -10.42 -6.84 7.23
N LEU A 386 -9.85 -5.79 6.62
CA LEU A 386 -9.32 -5.84 5.26
C LEU A 386 -7.94 -6.52 5.22
N GLY A 387 -7.07 -6.16 6.16
CA GLY A 387 -5.70 -6.67 6.24
C GLY A 387 -5.64 -8.18 6.48
N ASP A 388 -6.40 -8.68 7.45
CA ASP A 388 -6.46 -10.12 7.78
C ASP A 388 -7.04 -10.94 6.63
N MET A 389 -8.10 -10.43 5.99
CA MET A 389 -8.73 -11.12 4.86
C MET A 389 -7.74 -11.29 3.69
N ILE A 390 -6.98 -10.26 3.36
CA ILE A 390 -5.96 -10.33 2.30
C ILE A 390 -4.83 -11.30 2.66
N LEU A 391 -4.39 -11.31 3.92
CA LEU A 391 -3.33 -12.22 4.37
C LEU A 391 -3.78 -13.69 4.41
N ARG A 392 -5.05 -13.97 4.74
CA ARG A 392 -5.59 -15.33 4.83
C ARG A 392 -6.04 -15.92 3.50
N ALA A 393 -6.23 -15.10 2.47
CA ALA A 393 -6.67 -15.57 1.16
C ALA A 393 -5.69 -16.58 0.54
N THR A 394 -6.23 -17.72 0.11
CA THR A 394 -5.48 -18.82 -0.53
C THR A 394 -5.48 -18.73 -2.05
N GLU A 395 -6.36 -17.91 -2.64
CA GLU A 395 -6.52 -17.74 -4.07
C GLU A 395 -6.90 -16.29 -4.45
N PRO A 396 -6.73 -15.87 -5.71
CA PRO A 396 -7.18 -14.56 -6.18
C PRO A 396 -8.71 -14.48 -6.21
N GLN A 397 -9.28 -13.52 -5.47
CA GLN A 397 -10.73 -13.33 -5.38
C GLN A 397 -11.12 -11.85 -5.35
N MET A 398 -12.33 -11.54 -5.82
CA MET A 398 -12.91 -10.20 -5.73
C MET A 398 -13.83 -10.13 -4.52
N VAL A 399 -13.64 -9.13 -3.66
CA VAL A 399 -14.49 -8.93 -2.47
C VAL A 399 -15.10 -7.54 -2.52
N LEU A 400 -16.41 -7.46 -2.26
CA LEU A 400 -17.16 -6.20 -2.22
C LEU A 400 -17.29 -5.70 -0.79
N PHE A 401 -17.03 -4.41 -0.60
CA PHE A 401 -17.27 -3.71 0.66
C PHE A 401 -17.98 -2.38 0.40
N ASN A 402 -18.60 -1.83 1.44
CA ASN A 402 -18.98 -0.42 1.48
C ASN A 402 -18.14 0.27 2.55
N LEU A 403 -17.24 1.17 2.15
CA LEU A 403 -16.38 1.91 3.07
C LEU A 403 -17.11 3.02 3.83
N TYR A 404 -18.34 3.35 3.45
CA TYR A 404 -19.16 4.31 4.18
C TYR A 404 -20.10 3.64 5.17
N ASP A 405 -20.15 2.31 5.24
CA ASP A 405 -21.13 1.58 6.03
C ASP A 405 -22.55 2.16 5.76
N GLU A 406 -23.15 2.84 6.74
CA GLU A 406 -24.45 3.50 6.63
C GLU A 406 -24.40 5.04 6.69
N TRP A 407 -23.22 5.67 6.59
CA TRP A 407 -23.07 7.12 6.72
C TRP A 407 -23.94 7.92 5.73
N LEU A 408 -24.21 7.37 4.54
CA LEU A 408 -25.03 8.04 3.53
C LEU A 408 -26.50 8.23 3.95
N LYS A 409 -26.95 7.64 5.07
CA LYS A 409 -28.27 7.91 5.65
C LYS A 409 -28.34 9.27 6.34
N SER A 410 -27.25 9.74 6.95
CA SER A 410 -27.22 11.00 7.72
C SER A 410 -26.38 12.10 7.07
N ILE A 411 -25.38 11.75 6.24
CA ILE A 411 -24.47 12.72 5.62
C ILE A 411 -24.34 12.54 4.10
N SER A 412 -23.94 13.62 3.42
CA SER A 412 -23.69 13.60 1.97
C SER A 412 -22.48 12.74 1.59
N SER A 413 -22.43 12.27 0.34
CA SER A 413 -21.25 11.56 -0.21
C SER A 413 -19.96 12.37 -0.09
N TYR A 414 -20.03 13.70 -0.25
CA TYR A 414 -18.87 14.59 -0.08
C TYR A 414 -18.31 14.52 1.34
N THR A 415 -19.19 14.60 2.34
CA THR A 415 -18.83 14.53 3.76
C THR A 415 -18.34 13.14 4.12
N ALA A 416 -19.01 12.08 3.65
CA ALA A 416 -18.61 10.69 3.89
C ALA A 416 -17.22 10.37 3.31
N PHE A 417 -16.93 10.85 2.10
CA PHE A 417 -15.60 10.72 1.51
C PHE A 417 -14.55 11.49 2.32
N SER A 418 -14.86 12.72 2.73
CA SER A 418 -13.95 13.53 3.55
C SER A 418 -13.63 12.86 4.89
N ARG A 419 -14.63 12.29 5.57
CA ARG A 419 -14.47 11.47 6.78
C ARG A 419 -13.56 10.26 6.51
N LEU A 420 -13.81 9.53 5.43
CA LEU A 420 -12.99 8.38 5.05
C LEU A 420 -11.52 8.78 4.82
N ILE A 421 -11.27 9.84 4.05
CA ILE A 421 -9.90 10.32 3.79
C ILE A 421 -9.21 10.75 5.08
N LEU A 422 -9.93 11.42 5.99
CA LEU A 422 -9.41 11.82 7.28
C LEU A 422 -8.98 10.61 8.12
N ILE A 423 -9.83 9.58 8.22
CA ILE A 423 -9.53 8.34 8.94
C ILE A 423 -8.32 7.64 8.32
N LEU A 424 -8.32 7.45 6.99
CA LEU A 424 -7.23 6.78 6.29
C LEU A 424 -5.92 7.56 6.37
N ARG A 425 -5.95 8.89 6.34
CA ARG A 425 -4.76 9.74 6.54
C ARG A 425 -4.22 9.60 7.95
N ALA A 426 -5.09 9.63 8.96
CA ALA A 426 -4.70 9.44 10.34
C ALA A 426 -4.08 8.05 10.56
N LEU A 427 -4.69 6.99 10.02
CA LEU A 427 -4.12 5.63 10.00
C LEU A 427 -2.77 5.56 9.28
N HIS A 428 -2.60 6.34 8.21
CA HIS A 428 -1.33 6.43 7.50
C HIS A 428 -0.22 7.00 8.40
N VAL A 429 -0.54 8.09 9.11
CA VAL A 429 0.36 8.84 10.01
C VAL A 429 0.67 8.07 11.29
N ASN A 430 -0.34 7.70 12.08
CA ASN A 430 -0.18 7.02 13.36
C ASN A 430 -1.31 6.00 13.58
N PRO A 431 -1.15 4.75 13.13
CA PRO A 431 -2.21 3.75 13.21
C PRO A 431 -2.62 3.42 14.64
N ASP A 432 -1.67 3.38 15.58
CA ASP A 432 -1.94 3.01 16.97
C ASP A 432 -2.85 4.05 17.65
N LYS A 433 -2.51 5.35 17.51
CA LYS A 433 -3.33 6.44 18.08
C LYS A 433 -4.68 6.56 17.40
N THR A 434 -4.74 6.41 16.07
CA THR A 434 -6.01 6.47 15.35
C THR A 434 -6.97 5.37 15.79
N LYS A 435 -6.48 4.14 16.00
CA LYS A 435 -7.33 3.04 16.50
C LYS A 435 -7.88 3.30 17.89
N LEU A 436 -7.09 3.94 18.77
CA LEU A 436 -7.54 4.37 20.10
C LEU A 436 -8.61 5.47 20.01
N ILE A 437 -8.45 6.44 19.12
CA ILE A 437 -9.43 7.51 18.89
C ILE A 437 -10.75 6.92 18.36
N LEU A 438 -10.69 5.95 17.45
CA LEU A 438 -11.88 5.30 16.87
C LEU A 438 -12.62 4.42 17.89
N ARG A 439 -11.92 3.84 18.86
CA ARG A 439 -12.50 2.93 19.87
C ARG A 439 -11.98 3.30 21.27
N PRO A 440 -12.48 4.40 21.87
CA PRO A 440 -11.99 4.90 23.15
C PRO A 440 -12.41 4.00 24.33
N ASP A 441 -13.52 3.29 24.20
CA ASP A 441 -14.05 2.39 25.22
C ASP A 441 -14.61 1.09 24.61
N LYS A 442 -15.03 0.16 25.48
CA LYS A 442 -15.60 -1.15 25.08
C LYS A 442 -17.07 -1.05 24.62
N THR A 443 -17.77 0.03 24.95
CA THR A 443 -19.18 0.22 24.57
C THR A 443 -19.34 0.56 23.10
N VAL A 444 -18.32 1.17 22.49
CA VAL A 444 -18.25 1.38 21.04
C VAL A 444 -18.00 0.06 20.30
N ILE A 445 -19.06 -0.49 19.73
CA ILE A 445 -19.01 -1.72 18.93
C ILE A 445 -18.90 -1.42 17.43
N THR A 446 -18.24 -2.32 16.70
CA THR A 446 -18.27 -2.37 15.23
C THR A 446 -19.18 -3.54 14.87
N GLN A 447 -20.23 -3.30 14.09
CA GLN A 447 -21.13 -4.36 13.63
C GLN A 447 -20.39 -5.31 12.66
N ASP A 448 -20.81 -6.57 12.61
CA ASP A 448 -20.12 -7.60 11.81
C ASP A 448 -20.04 -7.28 10.32
N HIS A 449 -21.07 -6.62 9.78
CA HIS A 449 -21.11 -6.19 8.38
C HIS A 449 -20.45 -4.82 8.15
N HIS A 450 -20.18 -4.05 9.21
CA HIS A 450 -19.51 -2.74 9.14
C HIS A 450 -17.99 -2.84 9.20
N ILE A 451 -17.34 -1.76 8.76
CA ILE A 451 -15.88 -1.59 8.84
C ILE A 451 -15.52 -0.68 10.01
N TRP A 452 -16.31 0.37 10.21
CA TRP A 452 -16.06 1.42 11.19
C TRP A 452 -16.93 1.24 12.45
N PRO A 453 -16.47 1.76 13.60
CA PRO A 453 -17.28 1.79 14.82
C PRO A 453 -18.62 2.49 14.58
N THR A 454 -19.68 1.98 15.20
CA THR A 454 -21.00 2.62 15.15
C THR A 454 -21.04 3.74 16.18
N LEU A 455 -21.07 4.98 15.69
CA LEU A 455 -21.05 6.20 16.51
C LEU A 455 -22.22 7.12 16.10
N SER A 456 -22.66 7.96 17.03
CA SER A 456 -23.59 9.05 16.74
C SER A 456 -22.92 10.13 15.87
N ASP A 457 -23.71 10.97 15.20
CA ASP A 457 -23.15 12.07 14.40
C ASP A 457 -22.37 13.08 15.27
N GLU A 458 -22.79 13.31 16.52
CA GLU A 458 -22.07 14.17 17.47
C GLU A 458 -20.71 13.59 17.87
N ASP A 459 -20.64 12.29 18.11
CA ASP A 459 -19.38 11.62 18.45
C ASP A 459 -18.44 11.54 17.25
N TRP A 460 -18.98 11.38 16.04
CA TRP A 460 -18.19 11.51 14.82
C TRP A 460 -17.52 12.87 14.69
N ILE A 461 -18.20 13.98 15.03
CA ILE A 461 -17.59 15.32 15.00
C ILE A 461 -16.40 15.43 15.97
N LYS A 462 -16.52 14.85 17.17
CA LYS A 462 -15.43 14.80 18.17
C LYS A 462 -14.25 13.98 17.63
N VAL A 463 -14.53 12.79 17.09
CA VAL A 463 -13.53 11.90 16.50
C VAL A 463 -12.82 12.57 15.33
N GLU A 464 -13.55 13.17 14.39
CA GLU A 464 -12.99 13.88 13.23
C GLU A 464 -12.05 15.01 13.67
N THR A 465 -12.43 15.77 14.70
CA THR A 465 -11.57 16.83 15.26
C THR A 465 -10.25 16.25 15.79
N GLN A 466 -10.31 15.17 16.58
CA GLN A 466 -9.11 14.51 17.11
C GLN A 466 -8.23 13.92 16.01
N LEU A 467 -8.81 13.35 14.95
CA LEU A 467 -8.07 12.81 13.81
C LEU A 467 -7.38 13.91 13.00
N ARG A 468 -8.07 15.04 12.79
CA ARG A 468 -7.49 16.23 12.14
C ARG A 468 -6.30 16.74 12.93
N ASP A 469 -6.45 16.92 14.25
CA ASP A 469 -5.39 17.45 15.10
C ASP A 469 -4.19 16.49 15.16
N LEU A 470 -4.43 15.18 15.14
CA LEU A 470 -3.36 14.17 15.04
C LEU A 470 -2.52 14.32 13.76
N ILE A 471 -3.18 14.52 12.61
CA ILE A 471 -2.51 14.70 11.32
C ILE A 471 -1.72 15.99 11.30
N LEU A 472 -2.34 17.10 11.73
CA LEU A 472 -1.70 18.42 11.71
C LEU A 472 -0.52 18.50 12.68
N ASN A 473 -0.63 17.90 13.88
CA ASN A 473 0.47 17.85 14.83
C ASN A 473 1.66 17.04 14.33
N ASP A 474 1.43 15.95 13.59
CA ASP A 474 2.52 15.20 12.93
C ASP A 474 3.19 16.03 11.83
N TYR A 475 2.39 16.72 11.00
CA TYR A 475 2.90 17.63 9.97
C TYR A 475 3.73 18.77 10.58
N GLY A 476 3.22 19.43 11.63
CA GLY A 476 3.89 20.51 12.34
C GLY A 476 5.21 20.07 12.96
N LYS A 477 5.26 18.87 13.55
CA LYS A 477 6.51 18.30 14.09
C LYS A 477 7.54 17.94 13.02
N LYS A 478 7.11 17.40 11.88
CA LYS A 478 8.02 17.02 10.78
C LYS A 478 8.61 18.22 10.05
N ASN A 479 7.83 19.29 9.92
CA ASN A 479 8.21 20.48 9.17
C ASN A 479 8.61 21.66 10.07
N ASN A 480 8.60 21.50 11.39
CA ASN A 480 8.82 22.55 12.39
C ASN A 480 7.91 23.78 12.15
N VAL A 481 6.61 23.54 11.93
CA VAL A 481 5.60 24.59 11.69
C VAL A 481 4.58 24.59 12.82
N ASN A 482 4.21 25.77 13.31
CA ASN A 482 3.10 25.91 14.25
C ASN A 482 1.75 25.70 13.53
N VAL A 483 0.99 24.70 14.00
CA VAL A 483 -0.28 24.28 13.39
C VAL A 483 -1.31 25.41 13.36
N SER A 484 -1.29 26.32 14.33
CA SER A 484 -2.25 27.44 14.38
C SER A 484 -2.06 28.47 13.28
N SER A 485 -0.90 28.51 12.63
CA SER A 485 -0.63 29.43 11.51
C SER A 485 -1.17 28.94 10.16
N LEU A 486 -1.72 27.72 10.10
CA LEU A 486 -2.20 27.12 8.87
C LEU A 486 -3.59 27.66 8.50
N THR A 487 -3.75 28.06 7.25
CA THR A 487 -5.03 28.45 6.67
C THR A 487 -5.94 27.23 6.43
N SER A 488 -7.25 27.44 6.29
CA SER A 488 -8.20 26.37 6.01
C SER A 488 -7.92 25.64 4.68
N SER A 489 -7.36 26.34 3.69
CA SER A 489 -6.91 25.73 2.42
C SER A 489 -5.67 24.85 2.63
N GLU A 490 -4.67 25.32 3.37
CA GLU A 490 -3.46 24.53 3.67
C GLU A 490 -3.81 23.27 4.49
N VAL A 491 -4.72 23.39 5.47
CA VAL A 491 -5.21 22.22 6.23
C VAL A 491 -5.84 21.19 5.31
N ARG A 492 -6.69 21.62 4.35
CA ARG A 492 -7.31 20.74 3.36
C ARG A 492 -6.27 20.06 2.49
N ASP A 493 -5.31 20.83 1.97
CA ASP A 493 -4.26 20.34 1.10
C ASP A 493 -3.34 19.32 1.81
N ILE A 494 -3.01 19.54 3.08
CA ILE A 494 -2.27 18.58 3.92
C ILE A 494 -3.06 17.26 4.05
N ILE A 495 -4.37 17.34 4.34
CA ILE A 495 -5.23 16.15 4.50
C ILE A 495 -5.36 15.39 3.16
N LEU A 496 -5.48 16.09 2.05
CA LEU A 496 -5.53 15.51 0.71
C LEU A 496 -4.16 15.03 0.19
N GLY A 497 -3.07 15.42 0.88
CA GLY A 497 -1.71 14.97 0.58
C GLY A 497 -1.07 15.74 -0.58
N MET A 498 -1.40 17.02 -0.74
CA MET A 498 -0.69 17.92 -1.65
C MET A 498 0.62 18.39 -1.01
N GLU A 499 1.64 18.59 -1.84
CA GLU A 499 2.90 19.19 -1.40
C GLU A 499 2.71 20.70 -1.24
N ILE A 500 2.68 21.17 0.00
CA ILE A 500 2.62 22.59 0.32
C ILE A 500 3.99 23.08 0.80
N SER A 501 4.34 24.31 0.43
CA SER A 501 5.51 24.99 1.00
C SER A 501 5.22 25.35 2.46
N ALA A 502 6.20 25.16 3.34
CA ALA A 502 6.07 25.59 4.73
C ALA A 502 5.76 27.10 4.81
N PRO A 503 4.85 27.56 5.68
CA PRO A 503 4.54 28.98 5.86
C PRO A 503 5.80 29.77 6.22
N SER A 504 5.92 31.00 5.70
CA SER A 504 7.09 31.86 5.98
C SER A 504 7.17 32.27 7.46
N MET A 505 8.38 32.46 7.97
CA MET A 505 8.64 32.83 9.37
C MET A 505 7.91 34.09 9.82
N GLN A 506 7.75 35.09 8.93
CA GLN A 506 6.99 36.31 9.23
C GLN A 506 5.51 36.01 9.51
N ARG A 507 4.90 35.07 8.77
CA ARG A 507 3.49 34.69 8.94
C ARG A 507 3.29 33.91 10.25
N GLN A 508 4.29 33.11 10.65
CA GLN A 508 4.29 32.41 11.94
C GLN A 508 4.37 33.38 13.12
N GLN A 509 5.24 34.39 13.05
CA GLN A 509 5.36 35.43 14.08
C GLN A 509 4.07 36.28 14.21
N ALA A 510 3.42 36.61 13.09
CA ALA A 510 2.16 37.35 13.12
C ALA A 510 1.04 36.58 13.83
N ALA A 511 0.91 35.28 13.56
CA ALA A 511 -0.09 34.42 14.21
C ALA A 511 0.17 34.24 15.72
N GLU A 512 1.44 34.22 16.14
CA GLU A 512 1.80 34.17 17.57
C GLU A 512 1.44 35.48 18.31
N ILE A 513 1.64 36.63 17.66
CA ILE A 513 1.27 37.95 18.21
C ILE A 513 -0.25 38.08 18.34
N GLU A 514 -1.00 37.64 17.33
CA GLU A 514 -2.47 37.68 17.33
C GLU A 514 -3.06 36.75 18.41
N LYS A 515 -2.45 35.58 18.63
CA LYS A 515 -2.82 34.66 19.72
C LYS A 515 -2.53 35.26 21.10
N GLN A 516 -1.38 35.94 21.27
CA GLN A 516 -1.08 36.66 22.52
C GLN A 516 -2.08 37.79 22.80
N GLN A 517 -2.57 38.48 21.76
CA GLN A 517 -3.62 39.50 21.89
C GLN A 517 -4.98 38.90 22.25
N GLN A 518 -5.35 37.74 21.69
CA GLN A 518 -6.59 37.04 22.05
C GLN A 518 -6.55 36.44 23.46
N GLU A 519 -5.42 35.86 23.87
CA GLU A 519 -5.21 35.37 25.24
C GLU A 519 -5.25 36.52 26.26
N GLN A 520 -4.79 37.72 25.89
CA GLN A 520 -4.95 38.93 26.71
C GLN A 520 -6.41 39.42 26.79
N GLN A 521 -7.26 39.16 25.79
CA GLN A 521 -8.67 39.54 25.79
C GLN A 521 -9.58 38.57 26.58
N GLN A 522 -9.15 37.33 26.82
CA GLN A 522 -9.93 36.31 27.54
C GLN A 522 -9.68 36.23 29.06
N LEU A 523 -8.83 37.09 29.63
CA LEU A 523 -8.63 37.19 31.08
C LEU A 523 -9.79 37.96 31.76
N THR A 524 -10.98 37.35 31.85
CA THR A 524 -11.99 37.77 32.84
C THR A 524 -12.07 36.73 33.95
N ALA A 525 -11.68 37.13 35.16
CA ALA A 525 -11.70 36.29 36.35
C ALA A 525 -13.13 35.89 36.73
N VAL A 526 -13.39 34.59 36.90
CA VAL A 526 -14.69 34.09 37.40
C VAL A 526 -14.61 34.05 38.94
N THR A 527 -15.38 34.91 39.59
CA THR A 527 -15.60 34.90 41.04
C THR A 527 -16.76 33.96 41.37
N THR A 528 -16.51 32.90 42.14
CA THR A 528 -17.58 32.02 42.64
C THR A 528 -17.81 32.29 44.12
N LYS A 529 -19.03 32.66 44.50
CA LYS A 529 -19.47 32.83 45.90
C LYS A 529 -20.08 31.52 46.40
N THR A 530 -19.54 30.98 47.50
CA THR A 530 -20.13 29.81 48.20
C THR A 530 -20.09 30.04 49.71
N GLN A 531 -21.05 29.45 50.44
CA GLN A 531 -21.22 29.64 51.88
C GLN A 531 -20.96 28.32 52.62
N ASN A 532 -20.23 28.35 53.74
CA ASN A 532 -20.02 27.14 54.54
C ASN A 532 -21.19 26.88 55.50
N VAL A 533 -21.18 25.71 56.17
CA VAL A 533 -22.26 25.23 57.07
C VAL A 533 -22.48 26.13 58.31
N HIS A 534 -21.56 27.06 58.60
CA HIS A 534 -21.65 28.06 59.67
C HIS A 534 -21.98 29.49 59.17
N GLY A 535 -22.35 29.67 57.90
CA GLY A 535 -22.94 30.92 57.38
C GLY A 535 -21.95 31.99 56.92
N GLU A 536 -20.63 31.71 56.92
CA GLU A 536 -19.63 32.65 56.41
C GLU A 536 -19.51 32.58 54.87
N GLU A 537 -19.48 33.75 54.21
CA GLU A 537 -19.33 33.86 52.76
C GLU A 537 -17.86 33.68 52.34
N ILE A 538 -17.59 32.69 51.49
CA ILE A 538 -16.29 32.49 50.86
C ILE A 538 -16.37 32.98 49.40
N ILE A 539 -15.56 33.99 49.07
CA ILE A 539 -15.41 34.53 47.72
C ILE A 539 -14.09 34.00 47.16
N VAL A 540 -14.15 33.07 46.20
CA VAL A 540 -12.95 32.55 45.52
C VAL A 540 -12.85 33.20 44.14
N THR A 541 -11.81 34.01 43.94
CA THR A 541 -11.45 34.62 42.66
C THR A 541 -10.31 33.81 42.05
N THR A 542 -10.58 33.03 41.01
CA THR A 542 -9.54 32.22 40.35
C THR A 542 -9.00 32.99 39.14
N THR A 543 -7.73 33.41 39.19
CA THR A 543 -7.06 34.20 38.13
C THR A 543 -6.08 33.40 37.28
N SER A 544 -5.89 32.10 37.51
CA SER A 544 -4.97 31.27 36.73
C SER A 544 -5.64 30.04 36.13
N GLN A 545 -5.40 29.80 34.84
CA GLN A 545 -5.85 28.62 34.10
C GLN A 545 -5.02 27.36 34.44
N PHE A 546 -3.93 27.50 35.21
CA PHE A 546 -3.01 26.42 35.53
C PHE A 546 -3.57 25.45 36.60
N GLU A 547 -4.51 25.91 37.43
CA GLU A 547 -5.13 25.09 38.48
C GLU A 547 -6.42 24.38 38.00
N GLN A 548 -6.88 24.66 36.77
CA GLN A 548 -8.02 23.96 36.14
C GLN A 548 -7.62 22.72 35.34
N THR A 549 -6.34 22.39 35.21
CA THR A 549 -5.97 21.00 34.90
C THR A 549 -6.33 20.15 36.10
N THR A 550 -7.53 19.58 36.04
CA THR A 550 -7.99 18.57 36.99
C THR A 550 -6.91 17.50 37.05
N PHE A 551 -6.12 17.52 38.13
CA PHE A 551 -5.13 16.50 38.39
C PHE A 551 -5.90 15.22 38.72
N ALA A 552 -6.21 14.44 37.69
CA ALA A 552 -6.82 13.13 37.83
C ALA A 552 -5.77 12.18 38.42
N SER A 553 -5.75 12.10 39.75
CA SER A 553 -4.84 11.24 40.54
C SER A 553 -5.12 9.74 40.39
N LYS A 554 -6.15 9.33 39.64
CA LYS A 554 -6.35 7.94 39.24
C LYS A 554 -5.54 7.67 37.98
N THR A 555 -4.44 6.95 38.12
CA THR A 555 -3.67 6.38 37.00
C THR A 555 -4.65 5.66 36.07
N GLU A 556 -4.96 6.23 34.91
CA GLU A 556 -6.00 5.73 34.02
C GLU A 556 -5.53 4.46 33.30
N TRP A 557 -5.56 3.34 34.03
CA TRP A 557 -5.07 2.04 33.59
C TRP A 557 -5.91 1.46 32.44
N ARG A 558 -7.16 1.90 32.29
CA ARG A 558 -8.08 1.45 31.22
C ARG A 558 -7.57 1.83 29.83
N THR A 559 -7.22 3.10 29.63
CA THR A 559 -6.67 3.61 28.36
C THR A 559 -5.38 2.88 27.99
N ARG A 560 -4.53 2.60 28.97
CA ARG A 560 -3.31 1.79 28.77
C ARG A 560 -3.62 0.33 28.45
N ALA A 561 -4.58 -0.30 29.15
CA ALA A 561 -5.00 -1.66 28.89
C ALA A 561 -5.51 -1.83 27.45
N ILE A 562 -6.32 -0.89 26.95
CA ILE A 562 -6.76 -0.88 25.55
C ILE A 562 -5.56 -0.74 24.62
N ALA A 563 -4.61 0.16 24.92
CA ALA A 563 -3.41 0.36 24.11
C ALA A 563 -2.50 -0.89 24.03
N THR A 564 -2.44 -1.71 25.09
CA THR A 564 -1.66 -2.96 25.08
C THR A 564 -2.18 -4.00 24.07
N SER A 565 -3.46 -3.94 23.67
CA SER A 565 -4.00 -4.82 22.62
C SER A 565 -3.27 -4.68 21.27
N ASN A 566 -2.68 -3.50 21.00
CA ASN A 566 -1.90 -3.22 19.80
C ASN A 566 -0.47 -3.79 19.84
N LEU A 567 0.03 -4.28 20.99
CA LEU A 567 1.39 -4.85 21.10
C LEU A 567 1.60 -6.06 20.19
N ARG A 568 0.53 -6.81 19.89
CA ARG A 568 0.55 -7.91 18.91
C ARG A 568 1.01 -7.44 17.53
N THR A 569 0.58 -6.26 17.11
CA THR A 569 0.95 -5.69 15.81
C THR A 569 2.41 -5.25 15.80
N LYS A 570 2.89 -4.65 16.90
CA LYS A 570 4.29 -4.23 17.06
C LYS A 570 5.25 -5.42 17.03
N ALA A 571 4.86 -6.55 17.62
CA ALA A 571 5.63 -7.79 17.62
C ALA A 571 5.87 -8.40 16.22
N ASN A 572 5.28 -7.84 15.15
CA ASN A 572 5.59 -8.24 13.77
C ASN A 572 6.75 -7.45 13.15
N ASN A 573 7.02 -6.24 13.64
CA ASN A 573 8.09 -5.37 13.16
C ASN A 573 9.21 -5.33 14.20
N ILE A 574 10.07 -6.34 14.19
CA ILE A 574 11.15 -6.50 15.15
C ILE A 574 12.48 -6.13 14.50
N TYR A 575 13.20 -5.19 15.11
CA TYR A 575 14.55 -4.81 14.75
C TYR A 575 15.52 -5.34 15.80
N VAL A 576 16.55 -6.06 15.36
CA VAL A 576 17.61 -6.55 16.25
C VAL A 576 18.86 -5.73 15.98
N SER A 577 19.40 -5.14 17.05
CA SER A 577 20.59 -4.30 17.00
C SER A 577 21.79 -5.16 16.61
N SER A 578 22.37 -4.92 15.42
CA SER A 578 23.52 -5.69 14.93
C SER A 578 24.82 -5.33 15.66
N VAL A 579 25.74 -6.28 15.70
CA VAL A 579 27.09 -6.14 16.26
C VAL A 579 28.09 -6.71 15.27
N ASP A 580 29.10 -5.92 14.90
CA ASP A 580 30.25 -6.36 14.10
C ASP A 580 31.40 -6.70 15.07
N ASN A 581 31.26 -7.80 15.83
CA ASN A 581 32.29 -8.28 16.78
C ASN A 581 33.00 -9.53 16.24
N ASP A 582 34.21 -9.77 16.75
CA ASP A 582 35.12 -10.88 16.41
C ASP A 582 34.46 -12.27 16.54
N LEU A 583 35.04 -13.26 15.84
CA LEU A 583 34.50 -14.62 15.67
C LEU A 583 34.33 -15.42 16.97
N ASP A 584 34.98 -15.01 18.07
CA ASP A 584 35.05 -15.80 19.31
C ASP A 584 33.96 -15.49 20.36
N ASP A 585 33.09 -14.51 20.09
CA ASP A 585 32.00 -14.14 21.01
C ASP A 585 30.81 -15.12 20.98
N VAL A 586 30.32 -15.47 22.18
CA VAL A 586 29.11 -16.29 22.35
C VAL A 586 27.90 -15.64 21.68
N THR A 587 27.19 -16.43 20.88
CA THR A 587 25.98 -16.01 20.16
C THR A 587 24.73 -16.56 20.84
N TYR A 588 23.82 -15.68 21.23
CA TYR A 588 22.55 -16.04 21.83
C TYR A 588 21.47 -16.17 20.77
N VAL A 589 20.73 -17.28 20.78
CA VAL A 589 19.64 -17.55 19.82
C VAL A 589 18.31 -17.63 20.57
N MET A 590 17.41 -16.70 20.29
CA MET A 590 16.10 -16.61 20.91
C MET A 590 14.97 -17.09 19.96
N PRO A 591 14.08 -17.99 20.42
CA PRO A 591 12.87 -18.36 19.68
C PRO A 591 11.91 -17.20 19.45
N ASN A 592 11.38 -17.11 18.23
CA ASN A 592 10.39 -16.08 17.87
C ASN A 592 9.11 -16.15 18.72
N ASN A 593 8.68 -17.35 19.14
CA ASN A 593 7.41 -17.52 19.85
C ASN A 593 7.44 -16.93 21.26
N ILE A 594 8.53 -17.14 22.01
CA ILE A 594 8.64 -16.63 23.39
C ILE A 594 8.83 -15.11 23.39
N LEU A 595 9.62 -14.56 22.48
CA LEU A 595 9.77 -13.10 22.35
C LEU A 595 8.45 -12.41 22.01
N LYS A 596 7.72 -12.94 21.02
CA LYS A 596 6.42 -12.38 20.64
C LYS A 596 5.43 -12.43 21.79
N ARG A 597 5.40 -13.55 22.54
CA ARG A 597 4.51 -13.67 23.70
C ARG A 597 4.90 -12.70 24.81
N PHE A 598 6.20 -12.56 25.12
CA PHE A 598 6.72 -11.62 26.11
C PHE A 598 6.32 -10.18 25.78
N ILE A 599 6.44 -9.76 24.51
CA ILE A 599 5.98 -8.44 24.05
C ILE A 599 4.46 -8.29 24.24
N THR A 600 3.66 -9.31 23.93
CA THR A 600 2.19 -9.20 24.01
C THR A 600 1.63 -9.16 25.43
N ILE A 601 2.37 -9.63 26.43
CA ILE A 601 1.92 -9.60 27.83
C ILE A 601 2.37 -8.34 28.58
N ALA A 602 3.24 -7.51 28.00
CA ALA A 602 3.85 -6.36 28.66
C ALA A 602 2.93 -5.12 28.71
N ASP A 603 3.37 -4.07 29.43
CA ASP A 603 2.81 -2.72 29.36
C ASP A 603 3.67 -1.81 28.45
N LEU A 604 3.07 -0.77 27.88
CA LEU A 604 3.77 0.19 27.02
C LEU A 604 4.65 1.18 27.80
N ARG A 605 4.46 1.32 29.11
CA ARG A 605 5.11 2.35 29.92
C ARG A 605 5.86 1.76 31.12
N VAL A 606 5.26 0.80 31.81
CA VAL A 606 5.85 0.10 32.94
C VAL A 606 6.74 -1.03 32.43
N GLN A 607 7.96 -1.12 32.95
CA GLN A 607 8.89 -2.17 32.58
C GLN A 607 8.43 -3.54 33.11
N VAL A 608 8.60 -4.58 32.29
CA VAL A 608 8.33 -5.98 32.62
C VAL A 608 9.60 -6.76 32.34
N ALA A 609 10.04 -7.60 33.27
CA ALA A 609 11.24 -8.41 33.19
C ALA A 609 10.96 -9.92 33.31
N GLY A 610 11.89 -10.73 32.83
CA GLY A 610 11.90 -12.19 33.02
C GLY A 610 13.33 -12.74 32.93
N TYR A 611 13.57 -13.88 33.58
CA TYR A 611 14.87 -14.55 33.49
C TYR A 611 14.96 -15.43 32.24
N LEU A 612 16.13 -15.43 31.61
CA LEU A 612 16.45 -16.25 30.44
C LEU A 612 17.21 -17.49 30.88
N TYR A 613 16.71 -18.66 30.50
CA TYR A 613 17.37 -19.94 30.72
C TYR A 613 17.56 -20.67 29.40
N GLY A 614 18.65 -21.43 29.29
CA GLY A 614 18.96 -22.17 28.08
C GLY A 614 20.14 -23.11 28.20
N THR A 615 20.52 -23.66 27.05
CA THR A 615 21.60 -24.64 26.93
C THR A 615 22.48 -24.30 25.72
N PRO A 616 23.75 -24.71 25.71
CA PRO A 616 24.54 -24.67 24.48
C PRO A 616 23.88 -25.51 23.39
N ALA A 617 24.09 -25.14 22.13
CA ALA A 617 23.63 -25.91 20.99
C ALA A 617 24.40 -27.25 20.93
N PRO A 618 23.76 -28.37 20.57
CA PRO A 618 24.41 -29.69 20.54
C PRO A 618 25.68 -29.75 19.68
N ASP A 619 25.72 -28.92 18.62
CA ASP A 619 26.79 -28.92 17.63
C ASP A 619 27.84 -27.81 17.85
N ASN A 620 27.58 -26.85 18.76
CA ASN A 620 28.46 -25.69 18.97
C ASN A 620 28.27 -25.04 20.35
N ASP A 621 29.28 -25.13 21.20
CA ASP A 621 29.30 -24.57 22.55
C ASP A 621 29.33 -23.03 22.59
N GLN A 622 29.72 -22.36 21.49
CA GLN A 622 29.67 -20.89 21.38
C GLN A 622 28.26 -20.37 21.05
N VAL A 623 27.30 -21.25 20.80
CA VAL A 623 25.91 -20.88 20.50
C VAL A 623 25.03 -21.25 21.70
N MET A 624 24.50 -20.24 22.39
CA MET A 624 23.60 -20.45 23.51
C MET A 624 22.14 -20.32 23.05
N GLU A 625 21.40 -21.43 23.08
CA GLU A 625 19.99 -21.44 22.72
C GLU A 625 19.13 -21.13 23.94
N ILE A 626 18.38 -20.02 23.89
CA ILE A 626 17.43 -19.65 24.92
C ILE A 626 16.21 -20.59 24.80
N LYS A 627 15.96 -21.40 25.82
CA LYS A 627 14.88 -22.39 25.84
C LYS A 627 13.62 -21.87 26.51
N CYS A 628 13.76 -21.06 27.57
CA CYS A 628 12.59 -20.51 28.25
C CYS A 628 12.80 -19.12 28.84
N ILE A 629 11.68 -18.41 29.00
CA ILE A 629 11.59 -17.18 29.80
C ILE A 629 10.83 -17.53 31.08
N VAL A 630 11.44 -17.26 32.24
CA VAL A 630 10.81 -17.45 33.55
C VAL A 630 10.24 -16.13 34.01
N MET A 631 8.92 -16.06 34.11
CA MET A 631 8.22 -14.93 34.73
C MET A 631 8.21 -15.12 36.24
N ILE A 632 8.65 -14.10 36.97
CA ILE A 632 8.66 -14.09 38.43
C ILE A 632 7.78 -12.96 38.96
N PRO A 633 7.30 -13.05 40.23
CA PRO A 633 6.64 -11.94 40.90
C PRO A 633 7.49 -10.67 40.75
N GLN A 634 6.91 -9.57 40.30
CA GLN A 634 7.66 -8.34 40.06
C GLN A 634 6.79 -7.09 40.20
N ILE A 635 7.43 -5.97 40.53
CA ILE A 635 6.85 -4.63 40.45
C ILE A 635 7.66 -3.82 39.44
N GLY A 636 7.04 -3.53 38.29
CA GLY A 636 7.64 -2.66 37.29
C GLY A 636 7.55 -1.18 37.67
N GLY A 637 8.65 -0.46 37.50
CA GLY A 637 8.73 0.98 37.49
C GLY A 637 8.80 1.55 36.06
N LEU A 638 9.03 2.86 35.96
CA LEU A 638 9.33 3.50 34.67
C LEU A 638 10.78 3.26 34.22
N ARG A 639 11.68 3.07 35.19
CA ARG A 639 13.14 3.02 34.98
C ARG A 639 13.76 1.67 35.33
N ASN A 640 13.13 0.92 36.22
CA ASN A 640 13.65 -0.32 36.76
C ASN A 640 12.53 -1.32 37.03
N VAL A 641 12.90 -2.56 37.36
CA VAL A 641 11.96 -3.60 37.79
C VAL A 641 12.42 -4.17 39.12
N GLN A 642 11.56 -4.14 40.12
CA GLN A 642 11.84 -4.80 41.39
C GLN A 642 11.57 -6.29 41.25
N LEU A 643 12.63 -7.08 41.41
CA LEU A 643 12.62 -8.54 41.37
C LEU A 643 12.93 -9.12 42.77
N PRO A 644 12.40 -10.31 43.10
CA PRO A 644 12.75 -11.03 44.31
C PRO A 644 14.22 -11.43 44.35
N GLN A 645 14.75 -11.64 45.55
CA GLN A 645 16.18 -11.87 45.78
C GLN A 645 16.65 -13.30 45.48
N GLN A 646 15.73 -14.27 45.40
CA GLN A 646 16.04 -15.68 45.18
C GLN A 646 15.73 -16.08 43.74
N LEU A 647 16.56 -16.96 43.15
CA LEU A 647 16.31 -17.53 41.83
C LEU A 647 15.10 -18.49 41.85
N PRO A 648 14.37 -18.61 40.73
CA PRO A 648 13.24 -19.52 40.62
C PRO A 648 13.67 -20.99 40.66
N GLN A 649 12.87 -21.84 41.31
CA GLN A 649 13.11 -23.28 41.42
C GLN A 649 12.02 -24.07 40.67
N SER A 650 12.44 -25.05 39.87
CA SER A 650 11.55 -25.95 39.12
C SER A 650 12.33 -27.12 38.53
N ASP A 651 11.75 -28.32 38.51
CA ASP A 651 12.32 -29.50 37.84
C ASP A 651 12.56 -29.26 36.33
N PHE A 652 11.82 -28.33 35.72
CA PHE A 652 11.99 -27.95 34.32
C PHE A 652 13.24 -27.11 34.04
N LEU A 653 13.89 -26.59 35.08
CA LEU A 653 15.15 -25.85 34.97
C LEU A 653 16.37 -26.76 35.09
N ASP A 654 16.18 -28.03 35.47
CA ASP A 654 17.27 -28.99 35.61
C ASP A 654 17.99 -29.19 34.27
N GLY A 655 19.31 -29.01 34.29
CA GLY A 655 20.16 -29.08 33.09
C GLY A 655 20.17 -27.82 32.23
N MET A 656 19.43 -26.77 32.59
CA MET A 656 19.52 -25.44 31.96
C MET A 656 20.37 -24.49 32.79
N LYS A 657 21.10 -23.60 32.11
CA LYS A 657 21.88 -22.54 32.77
C LYS A 657 21.12 -21.22 32.72
N PRO A 658 21.20 -20.39 33.79
CA PRO A 658 20.74 -19.01 33.72
C PRO A 658 21.64 -18.23 32.76
N LEU A 659 21.04 -17.66 31.72
CA LEU A 659 21.75 -16.91 30.68
C LEU A 659 21.69 -15.41 30.92
N GLY A 660 20.65 -14.91 31.59
CA GLY A 660 20.37 -13.49 31.50
C GLY A 660 19.02 -13.02 31.97
N VAL A 661 18.76 -11.73 31.74
CA VAL A 661 17.47 -11.07 31.96
C VAL A 661 16.97 -10.52 30.63
N ILE A 662 15.66 -10.57 30.40
CA ILE A 662 14.98 -9.81 29.36
C ILE A 662 14.04 -8.81 30.03
N HIS A 663 14.04 -7.55 29.61
CA HIS A 663 13.10 -6.56 30.13
C HIS A 663 12.60 -5.61 29.04
N THR A 664 11.41 -5.04 29.25
CA THR A 664 10.83 -4.03 28.36
C THR A 664 11.22 -2.63 28.80
N ALA A 665 11.38 -1.72 27.83
CA ALA A 665 11.64 -0.31 28.08
C ALA A 665 10.70 0.58 27.24
N SER A 666 10.23 1.67 27.84
CA SER A 666 9.45 2.69 27.13
C SER A 666 10.38 3.71 26.47
N GLY A 667 10.21 3.98 25.18
CA GLY A 667 10.96 5.01 24.46
C GLY A 667 11.93 4.45 23.42
N SER A 668 12.84 5.30 22.95
CA SER A 668 13.85 4.91 21.97
C SER A 668 14.94 4.03 22.59
N GLU A 669 15.46 3.09 21.81
CA GLU A 669 16.62 2.27 22.16
C GLU A 669 17.82 3.17 22.50
N LEU A 670 18.44 2.93 23.66
CA LEU A 670 19.69 3.57 24.03
C LEU A 670 20.85 2.87 23.32
N PRO A 671 21.86 3.62 22.83
CA PRO A 671 23.04 3.03 22.19
C PRO A 671 24.03 2.41 23.20
N TYR A 672 23.66 2.34 24.48
CA TYR A 672 24.44 1.80 25.58
C TYR A 672 23.51 1.17 26.63
N MET A 673 24.07 0.32 27.49
CA MET A 673 23.36 -0.27 28.63
C MET A 673 23.08 0.79 29.70
N SER A 674 21.84 0.90 30.19
CA SER A 674 21.47 1.97 31.13
C SER A 674 22.13 1.77 32.50
N ALA A 675 22.26 2.84 33.29
CA ALA A 675 22.83 2.76 34.64
C ALA A 675 22.03 1.81 35.56
N ALA A 676 20.70 1.76 35.38
CA ALA A 676 19.82 0.83 36.07
C ALA A 676 20.14 -0.62 35.68
N ASP A 677 20.20 -0.92 34.38
CA ASP A 677 20.52 -2.26 33.88
C ASP A 677 21.90 -2.71 34.36
N VAL A 678 22.92 -1.83 34.32
CA VAL A 678 24.28 -2.15 34.79
C VAL A 678 24.28 -2.50 36.27
N THR A 679 23.54 -1.72 37.08
CA THR A 679 23.45 -1.94 38.52
C THR A 679 22.71 -3.25 38.84
N GLU A 680 21.57 -3.50 38.21
CA GLU A 680 20.76 -4.70 38.42
C GLU A 680 21.49 -5.97 37.97
N HIS A 681 22.09 -5.94 36.77
CA HIS A 681 22.83 -7.09 36.23
C HIS A 681 24.06 -7.40 37.09
N ALA A 682 24.81 -6.40 37.55
CA ALA A 682 25.98 -6.61 38.40
C ALA A 682 25.59 -7.22 39.76
N ARG A 683 24.55 -6.69 40.41
CA ARG A 683 24.06 -7.22 41.70
C ARG A 683 23.53 -8.64 41.58
N LEU A 684 22.89 -8.97 40.47
CA LEU A 684 22.36 -10.31 40.22
C LEU A 684 23.48 -11.34 40.07
N ILE A 685 24.54 -11.02 39.31
CA ILE A 685 25.73 -11.88 39.16
C ILE A 685 26.46 -12.01 40.51
N ASP A 686 26.55 -10.94 41.28
CA ASP A 686 27.24 -10.95 42.57
C ASP A 686 26.51 -11.79 43.62
N ALA A 687 25.17 -11.74 43.63
CA ALA A 687 24.33 -12.49 44.55
C ALA A 687 24.26 -13.99 44.25
N HIS A 688 24.44 -14.41 42.99
CA HIS A 688 24.18 -15.78 42.55
C HIS A 688 25.38 -16.42 41.83
N PRO A 689 26.13 -17.31 42.50
CA PRO A 689 27.28 -18.01 41.91
C PRO A 689 26.95 -18.92 40.72
N GLU A 690 25.67 -19.29 40.55
CA GLU A 690 25.19 -20.09 39.42
C GLU A 690 25.27 -19.36 38.08
N TRP A 691 25.37 -18.03 38.09
CA TRP A 691 25.49 -17.20 36.90
C TRP A 691 26.93 -17.12 36.43
N ASP A 692 27.15 -17.35 35.13
CA ASP A 692 28.47 -17.16 34.52
C ASP A 692 28.83 -15.66 34.53
N LYS A 693 29.99 -15.31 35.09
CA LYS A 693 30.45 -13.92 35.16
C LYS A 693 30.76 -13.32 33.78
N ASN A 694 31.08 -14.14 32.79
CA ASN A 694 31.50 -13.69 31.46
C ASN A 694 30.38 -13.85 30.42
N ASN A 695 29.66 -14.98 30.45
CA ASN A 695 28.65 -15.33 29.44
C ASN A 695 27.23 -15.10 29.95
N THR A 696 26.89 -13.85 30.24
CA THR A 696 25.51 -13.43 30.53
C THR A 696 25.02 -12.35 29.57
N VAL A 697 23.69 -12.24 29.46
CA VAL A 697 23.03 -11.27 28.57
C VAL A 697 21.86 -10.56 29.24
N THR A 698 21.79 -9.25 29.08
CA THR A 698 20.62 -8.42 29.37
C THR A 698 20.00 -7.97 28.06
N VAL A 699 18.79 -8.44 27.77
CA VAL A 699 18.05 -8.13 26.54
C VAL A 699 17.05 -7.03 26.83
N ASN A 700 17.28 -5.84 26.27
CA ASN A 700 16.37 -4.71 26.35
C ASN A 700 15.43 -4.71 25.13
N VAL A 701 14.13 -4.71 25.41
CA VAL A 701 13.03 -4.69 24.44
C VAL A 701 12.38 -3.30 24.46
N ALA A 702 12.83 -2.42 23.56
CA ALA A 702 12.37 -1.02 23.49
C ALA A 702 11.15 -0.85 22.57
N PHE A 703 10.08 -0.25 23.10
CA PHE A 703 8.86 0.01 22.33
C PHE A 703 8.93 1.32 21.55
N THR A 704 9.05 1.20 20.22
CA THR A 704 9.00 2.32 19.28
C THR A 704 7.61 2.42 18.62
N PRO A 705 7.22 3.58 18.06
CA PRO A 705 5.96 3.70 17.32
C PRO A 705 5.92 2.71 16.14
N GLY A 706 4.97 1.77 16.15
CA GLY A 706 4.81 0.75 15.10
C GLY A 706 5.80 -0.44 15.08
N SER A 707 6.81 -0.47 15.96
CA SER A 707 7.84 -1.51 15.98
C SER A 707 8.41 -1.79 17.37
N VAL A 708 9.28 -2.81 17.46
CA VAL A 708 10.04 -3.16 18.65
C VAL A 708 11.52 -3.27 18.28
N SER A 709 12.38 -2.64 19.07
CA SER A 709 13.83 -2.77 18.93
C SER A 709 14.39 -3.64 20.05
N LEU A 710 15.29 -4.56 19.71
CA LEU A 710 16.00 -5.40 20.67
C LEU A 710 17.48 -5.07 20.66
N SER A 711 18.02 -4.87 21.86
CA SER A 711 19.47 -4.82 22.10
C SER A 711 19.84 -5.83 23.16
N ALA A 712 21.00 -6.48 22.99
CA ALA A 712 21.54 -7.46 23.93
C ALA A 712 22.87 -6.93 24.45
N TRP A 713 23.02 -6.93 25.77
CA TRP A 713 24.17 -6.35 26.47
C TRP A 713 24.76 -7.35 27.46
N GLY A 714 26.06 -7.27 27.70
CA GLY A 714 26.77 -7.91 28.79
C GLY A 714 27.57 -6.87 29.56
N LEU A 715 28.12 -7.26 30.71
CA LEU A 715 28.97 -6.39 31.51
C LEU A 715 30.44 -6.63 31.20
N ASN A 716 31.21 -5.55 31.07
CA ASN A 716 32.66 -5.65 31.15
C ASN A 716 33.12 -5.62 32.63
N PRO A 717 34.39 -5.94 32.93
CA PRO A 717 34.88 -5.98 34.32
C PRO A 717 34.71 -4.65 35.07
N GLN A 718 34.81 -3.52 34.37
CA GLN A 718 34.60 -2.19 34.95
C GLN A 718 33.13 -1.98 35.35
N GLY A 719 32.20 -2.34 34.47
CA GLY A 719 30.76 -2.24 34.70
C GLY A 719 30.27 -3.14 35.83
N TYR A 720 30.79 -4.37 35.92
CA TYR A 720 30.50 -5.27 37.05
C TYR A 720 30.91 -4.66 38.39
N LYS A 721 32.16 -4.18 38.50
CA LYS A 721 32.66 -3.57 39.75
C LYS A 721 31.84 -2.34 40.14
N TRP A 722 31.59 -1.44 39.19
CA TRP A 722 30.83 -0.22 39.45
C TRP A 722 29.37 -0.52 39.82
N GLY A 723 28.70 -1.42 39.09
CA GLY A 723 27.29 -1.75 39.34
C GLY A 723 27.04 -2.43 40.68
N ALA A 724 27.98 -3.27 41.15
CA ALA A 724 27.90 -3.92 42.46
C ALA A 724 28.02 -2.91 43.62
N GLU A 725 28.84 -1.87 43.45
CA GLU A 725 29.08 -0.83 44.46
C GLU A 725 28.07 0.34 44.40
N ASN A 726 27.36 0.51 43.28
CA ASN A 726 26.47 1.65 43.07
C ASN A 726 25.33 1.68 44.11
N LYS A 727 25.08 2.85 44.70
CA LYS A 727 24.00 3.11 45.66
C LYS A 727 22.92 4.05 45.13
N ASP A 728 23.24 4.86 44.12
CA ASP A 728 22.28 5.78 43.50
C ASP A 728 21.52 5.05 42.39
N THR A 729 20.27 4.70 42.68
CA THR A 729 19.35 4.01 41.76
C THR A 729 18.27 4.94 41.21
N GLY A 730 18.29 6.22 41.58
CA GLY A 730 17.28 7.20 41.16
C GLY A 730 17.72 8.04 39.96
N SER A 731 19.01 8.36 39.88
CA SER A 731 19.57 9.22 38.82
C SER A 731 19.79 8.47 37.51
N ASP A 732 19.62 9.16 36.38
CA ASP A 732 19.93 8.61 35.05
C ASP A 732 21.45 8.57 34.77
N GLN A 733 22.22 9.42 35.46
CA GLN A 733 23.68 9.49 35.41
C GLN A 733 24.27 9.53 36.82
N PRO A 734 24.22 8.41 37.56
CA PRO A 734 24.83 8.32 38.88
C PRO A 734 26.35 8.50 38.80
N GLN A 735 26.94 8.95 39.90
CA GLN A 735 28.37 9.29 39.95
C GLN A 735 29.26 8.09 39.53
N GLY A 736 30.15 8.33 38.57
CA GLY A 736 31.09 7.33 38.07
C GLY A 736 30.55 6.43 36.96
N PHE A 737 29.27 6.53 36.57
CA PHE A 737 28.70 5.80 35.44
C PHE A 737 29.34 6.24 34.11
N THR A 738 29.70 5.28 33.26
CA THR A 738 30.14 5.52 31.89
C THR A 738 29.42 4.59 30.92
N THR A 739 29.10 5.08 29.73
CA THR A 739 28.36 4.33 28.69
C THR A 739 29.14 3.13 28.14
N THR A 740 30.45 3.05 28.42
CA THR A 740 31.35 1.95 28.06
C THR A 740 31.27 0.75 29.00
N MET A 741 30.49 0.82 30.09
CA MET A 741 30.37 -0.27 31.08
C MET A 741 29.62 -1.49 30.54
N GLY A 742 28.78 -1.31 29.53
CA GLY A 742 28.10 -2.38 28.81
C GLY A 742 28.79 -2.74 27.50
N GLU A 743 28.91 -4.02 27.23
CA GLU A 743 29.38 -4.57 25.97
C GLU A 743 28.21 -5.18 25.19
N LYS A 744 28.15 -4.99 23.87
CA LYS A 744 27.03 -5.47 23.06
C LYS A 744 27.21 -6.94 22.72
N ARG A 745 26.19 -7.77 22.94
CA ARG A 745 26.21 -9.22 22.67
C ARG A 745 25.50 -9.57 21.36
N LYS A 746 25.92 -10.66 20.72
CA LYS A 746 25.30 -11.18 19.49
C LYS A 746 23.98 -11.88 19.84
N LEU A 747 22.85 -11.31 19.39
CA LEU A 747 21.52 -11.90 19.53
C LEU A 747 20.93 -12.21 18.15
N LEU A 748 20.47 -13.44 17.96
CA LEU A 748 19.75 -13.88 16.77
C LEU A 748 18.35 -14.37 17.11
N LEU A 749 17.41 -14.13 16.21
CA LEU A 749 16.04 -14.61 16.32
C LEU A 749 15.83 -15.81 15.40
N SER A 750 15.27 -16.89 15.94
CA SER A 750 15.09 -18.15 15.21
C SER A 750 13.63 -18.60 15.19
N PRO A 751 13.06 -18.94 14.01
CA PRO A 751 11.79 -19.66 13.91
C PRO A 751 11.95 -21.18 13.96
N ARG A 752 13.18 -21.73 14.02
CA ARG A 752 13.44 -23.16 13.83
C ARG A 752 13.03 -24.03 15.01
N PHE A 753 13.06 -23.48 16.21
CA PHE A 753 12.65 -24.16 17.44
C PHE A 753 11.71 -23.26 18.25
N ARG A 754 11.02 -23.87 19.23
CA ARG A 754 10.09 -23.19 20.12
C ARG A 754 10.64 -23.21 21.53
N GLY A 755 10.56 -22.08 22.21
CA GLY A 755 10.76 -22.01 23.66
C GLY A 755 9.43 -22.11 24.41
N PHE A 756 9.50 -22.15 25.74
CA PHE A 756 8.35 -22.17 26.63
C PHE A 756 8.49 -21.11 27.75
N PHE A 757 7.46 -20.97 28.59
CA PHE A 757 7.47 -20.09 29.75
C PHE A 757 7.33 -20.91 31.03
N LEU A 758 7.98 -20.43 32.09
CA LEU A 758 7.65 -20.82 33.45
C LEU A 758 7.04 -19.61 34.15
N VAL A 759 6.01 -19.83 34.96
CA VAL A 759 5.29 -18.79 35.69
C VAL A 759 5.18 -19.18 37.16
N PRO A 760 4.91 -18.24 38.09
CA PRO A 760 4.72 -18.56 39.50
C PRO A 760 3.58 -19.57 39.69
N GLU A 761 3.64 -20.43 40.71
CA GLU A 761 2.61 -21.48 40.91
C GLU A 761 1.18 -20.94 40.97
N ASN A 762 1.01 -19.76 41.59
CA ASN A 762 -0.26 -19.04 41.70
C ASN A 762 -0.68 -18.31 40.40
N GLY A 763 0.13 -18.39 39.32
CA GLY A 763 -0.10 -17.74 38.03
C GLY A 763 0.18 -16.23 37.99
N MET A 764 0.33 -15.58 39.15
CA MET A 764 0.44 -14.14 39.27
C MET A 764 1.91 -13.70 39.30
N TRP A 765 2.33 -13.01 38.24
CA TRP A 765 3.67 -12.42 38.16
C TRP A 765 3.66 -10.89 38.33
N ASN A 766 2.56 -10.20 37.99
CA ASN A 766 2.49 -8.73 38.10
C ASN A 766 1.87 -8.29 39.44
N TYR A 767 2.64 -7.54 40.24
CA TYR A 767 2.20 -6.99 41.53
C TYR A 767 2.04 -5.46 41.52
N SER A 768 2.05 -4.80 40.35
CA SER A 768 1.88 -3.34 40.26
C SER A 768 0.59 -2.80 40.89
N PHE A 769 -0.47 -3.60 40.98
CA PHE A 769 -1.74 -3.23 41.63
C PHE A 769 -1.88 -3.80 43.06
N MET A 770 -0.87 -4.53 43.54
CA MET A 770 -0.86 -5.26 44.80
C MET A 770 0.46 -5.04 45.55
N GLY A 771 0.95 -3.81 45.56
CA GLY A 771 2.30 -3.48 46.05
C GLY A 771 2.59 -3.93 47.48
N SER A 772 1.59 -3.91 48.37
CA SER A 772 1.73 -4.38 49.75
C SER A 772 1.98 -5.89 49.87
N ALA A 773 1.45 -6.68 48.93
CA ALA A 773 1.64 -8.14 48.92
C ALA A 773 3.05 -8.55 48.46
N PHE A 774 3.72 -7.72 47.66
CA PHE A 774 5.05 -8.00 47.13
C PHE A 774 6.15 -7.96 48.19
N ALA A 775 6.06 -7.04 49.16
CA ALA A 775 7.06 -6.89 50.23
C ALA A 775 7.26 -8.17 51.07
N GLY A 776 6.21 -9.00 51.20
CA GLY A 776 6.28 -10.30 51.89
C GLY A 776 6.84 -11.45 51.04
N MET A 777 7.07 -11.23 49.74
CA MET A 777 7.56 -12.24 48.79
C MET A 777 9.02 -12.03 48.39
N GLU A 778 9.58 -10.84 48.57
CA GLU A 778 10.93 -10.47 48.13
C GLU A 778 12.04 -11.42 48.65
N LYS A 779 11.85 -12.00 49.85
CA LYS A 779 12.82 -12.88 50.52
C LYS A 779 12.48 -14.38 50.46
N LYS A 780 11.34 -14.77 49.88
CA LYS A 780 10.89 -16.17 49.87
C LYS A 780 11.43 -16.92 48.64
N PRO A 781 11.63 -18.25 48.72
CA PRO A 781 11.88 -19.07 47.54
C PRO A 781 10.69 -19.01 46.59
N ILE A 782 10.96 -19.00 45.29
CA ILE A 782 9.92 -18.89 44.26
C ILE A 782 9.87 -20.19 43.48
N HIS A 783 8.77 -20.91 43.64
CA HIS A 783 8.48 -22.08 42.81
C HIS A 783 7.72 -21.66 41.55
N VAL A 784 8.12 -22.22 40.41
CA VAL A 784 7.53 -21.93 39.11
C VAL A 784 7.08 -23.21 38.40
N LYS A 785 5.99 -23.09 37.64
CA LYS A 785 5.38 -24.18 36.86
C LYS A 785 5.37 -23.86 35.37
N LEU A 786 5.28 -24.89 34.54
CA LEU A 786 5.08 -24.75 33.10
C LEU A 786 3.67 -24.25 32.82
N ASP A 787 3.55 -23.02 32.30
CA ASP A 787 2.28 -22.44 31.88
C ASP A 787 2.49 -21.24 30.96
N THR A 788 1.41 -20.67 30.44
CA THR A 788 1.43 -19.46 29.63
C THR A 788 1.25 -18.22 30.52
N PRO A 789 2.12 -17.20 30.43
CA PRO A 789 1.98 -16.00 31.24
C PRO A 789 0.72 -15.21 30.89
N LEU A 790 0.06 -14.72 31.94
CA LEU A 790 -1.09 -13.83 31.86
C LEU A 790 -0.68 -12.43 31.38
N PRO A 791 -1.54 -11.69 30.64
CA PRO A 791 -1.26 -10.30 30.27
C PRO A 791 -1.14 -9.37 31.48
N PHE A 792 -0.40 -8.26 31.34
CA PHE A 792 -0.17 -7.27 32.42
C PHE A 792 -1.47 -6.84 33.11
N TYR A 793 -2.53 -6.59 32.33
CA TYR A 793 -3.85 -6.15 32.81
C TYR A 793 -4.88 -7.28 32.99
N SER A 794 -4.44 -8.52 33.21
CA SER A 794 -5.36 -9.62 33.57
C SER A 794 -6.14 -9.29 34.84
N ASP A 795 -7.35 -9.85 34.94
CA ASP A 795 -8.18 -9.84 36.15
C ASP A 795 -7.43 -10.28 37.41
N GLN A 796 -6.68 -11.39 37.35
CA GLN A 796 -5.89 -11.92 38.47
C GLN A 796 -4.79 -10.96 38.94
N HIS A 797 -4.25 -10.10 38.06
CA HIS A 797 -3.24 -9.11 38.43
C HIS A 797 -3.84 -7.84 39.06
N ARG A 798 -5.17 -7.70 39.05
CA ARG A 798 -5.84 -6.47 39.50
C ARG A 798 -7.13 -6.74 40.29
N PRO A 799 -7.12 -7.64 41.29
CA PRO A 799 -8.32 -8.09 42.01
C PRO A 799 -9.06 -6.96 42.72
N VAL A 800 -8.34 -5.93 43.18
CA VAL A 800 -8.90 -4.74 43.86
C VAL A 800 -9.97 -4.06 43.02
N HIS A 801 -9.81 -4.01 41.69
CA HIS A 801 -10.79 -3.37 40.81
C HIS A 801 -12.09 -4.17 40.64
N PHE A 802 -12.09 -5.45 40.99
CA PHE A 802 -13.25 -6.33 40.88
C PHE A 802 -13.93 -6.56 42.23
N HIS A 803 -13.20 -6.45 43.35
CA HIS A 803 -13.79 -6.50 44.69
C HIS A 803 -14.76 -5.33 44.92
N SER A 804 -14.48 -4.14 44.37
CA SER A 804 -15.39 -2.99 44.45
C SER A 804 -16.73 -3.20 43.74
N PHE A 805 -16.85 -4.18 42.84
CA PHE A 805 -18.11 -4.53 42.18
C PHE A 805 -18.97 -5.48 43.03
N ALA A 806 -18.35 -6.35 43.83
CA ALA A 806 -19.07 -7.28 44.71
C ALA A 806 -19.84 -6.53 45.82
N GLU A 807 -19.35 -5.37 46.27
CA GLU A 807 -20.05 -4.51 47.24
C GLU A 807 -21.30 -3.80 46.66
N LEU A 808 -21.48 -3.81 45.33
CA LEU A 808 -22.63 -3.22 44.64
C LEU A 808 -23.76 -4.22 44.35
N GLU A 809 -23.56 -5.52 44.57
CA GLU A 809 -24.53 -6.59 44.22
C GLU A 809 -25.70 -6.74 45.22
N ASP A 810 -25.74 -5.99 46.32
CA ASP A 810 -26.81 -6.10 47.33
C ASP A 810 -28.10 -5.33 47.01
N ILE A 811 -28.26 -4.77 45.80
CA ILE A 811 -29.55 -4.23 45.34
C ILE A 811 -30.31 -5.34 44.60
N TRP A 812 -30.89 -6.26 45.37
CA TRP A 812 -31.85 -7.22 44.86
C TRP A 812 -33.07 -6.48 44.30
N VAL A 813 -33.17 -6.40 42.98
CA VAL A 813 -34.44 -6.19 42.29
C VAL A 813 -34.81 -7.53 41.67
N ASP A 814 -35.82 -8.17 42.26
CA ASP A 814 -36.47 -9.37 41.74
C ASP A 814 -36.90 -9.12 40.28
N ARG A 815 -36.07 -9.53 39.33
CA ARG A 815 -36.46 -9.64 37.92
C ARG A 815 -36.49 -11.12 37.61
N GLN A 816 -37.70 -11.67 37.63
CA GLN A 816 -37.97 -12.96 37.01
C GLN A 816 -37.41 -12.94 35.58
N ASP A 817 -36.48 -13.86 35.32
CA ASP A 817 -36.01 -14.16 33.98
C ASP A 817 -37.11 -14.90 33.24
N ASN A 818 -37.84 -14.21 32.36
CA ASN A 818 -38.87 -14.80 31.51
C ASN A 818 -38.29 -15.55 30.30
N PHE A 819 -36.95 -15.72 30.22
CA PHE A 819 -36.26 -16.39 29.11
C PHE A 819 -35.26 -17.47 29.56
N ALA A 820 -35.26 -17.86 30.85
CA ALA A 820 -34.55 -19.05 31.33
C ALA A 820 -35.33 -20.34 31.06
#